data_AF-A0A0P1ABU9-F1
#
_entry.id   AF-A0A0P1ABU9-F1
#
_cell.length_a   1.000
_cell.length_b   1.000
_cell.length_c   1.000
_cell.angle_alpha   90.00
_cell.angle_beta   90.00
_cell.angle_gamma   90.00
#
_symmetry.space_group_name_H-M   'P 1'
#
loop_
_entity.id
_entity.type
_entity.pdbx_description
1 polymer ?
#
loop_
_entity_poly.entity_id
_entity_poly.type
_entity_poly.pdbx_seq_one_letter_code
_entity_poly.pdbx_strand_id
1 'polypeptide(L)'
;MSLSKSNSENSLPNVDEFNSCEFRDSALTVFVIGASGDLAKKKTYPSLFALYIMGYLPEHVVIVGYARSSKSDEDFRAQIAPYIKPKTPETEARKDAFLNKCIYRSGNYDSADDVGTVSKEMEAMEEAHGSAMANRLFYFAIPPTVFVPIGTSIKKAGLTTRGWNRLIIEKPFGRDLDSFDELSKDMGALYNEDEIYRIDHYLGKEMVQNLLVLRFGNAIFEPVWNRNYISSVSITFKEVIGTQGRGGYFDSFGIIRDVMQNHLLQVLTLIAIEPPVLAAGENYSNYIRDEKVKVLNCIEPIKLENTVLGQYQGDKERNEPGYLEDPTVPKDSVTPTFATAIMYVNNQRWAGVPFIMKAGKALNERKVEIRVQFCRPPGVEHMFPGIQIPVQELVLRLQPEEAVYLKINVKSPGLQTQAISSELDLSYSERYEGTELPDAYTRLMLDVLRGKQAAFVRDDELRAAWKIFTPLLKEIEDQRVKPLPYAFGSRGPTESDELINRVGFHYHDVSLNAKKMAQRQQPNECRGPHFTEHLMLLHPHIYHQPSTCDNLSDYNVTEVPSMDEETSQESEDGYKKEMTCNDDVPTTETSEFIEIESKEQKESNHTSPVTLSSLNEETTDILQQLHYNKMECVIERKETPTLISDERYSKRTQRTVNAINMPQRLISSRKSRRQRTQNLDTCRGVCPTMAMTASTCLKEEKVNKGRKRALTTKCSDIKTYECKLSCVQEKKKMPSKRQSRKARRSGEPFYSFEIQTKFVSKLIAELYQEQEKDDRDIYSITKETVLTETKACERSQEVRELSLEDFRRLMTYGEVSVESVASTILPLLNLDVKDVFFDLGCGTGKILVQAALQTPCKRTIGIELMQNRVLGGHKALTRLKDRDFPILQNKQVEIYQGDIFVPPEEARLMDATVVFVNNVMFGPQLMLKVMQLLKAMPKLRCVMTLRKICERHGHEKCSRAGNYCVEYVQPPIEQKIDVSWADKASIYFYESVDYKLRQLTQELANGAHQVVDWYNKGNE
;
A
#
# COMPACT_ATOMS: atom_id res chain seq x y z
N MET A 1 -29.69 17.75 5.56
CA MET A 1 -29.48 19.10 4.99
C MET A 1 -28.76 18.90 3.66
N SER A 2 -29.36 19.26 2.53
CA SER A 2 -28.61 19.35 1.29
C SER A 2 -27.70 20.59 1.37
N LEU A 3 -26.38 20.39 1.27
CA LEU A 3 -25.48 21.50 1.00
C LEU A 3 -25.73 21.94 -0.45
N SER A 4 -25.97 23.23 -0.66
CA SER A 4 -26.22 23.80 -1.97
C SER A 4 -25.00 23.63 -2.89
N LYS A 5 -25.22 23.69 -4.21
CA LYS A 5 -24.14 23.77 -5.22
C LYS A 5 -23.40 25.11 -5.04
N SER A 6 -22.46 25.16 -4.10
CA SER A 6 -21.61 26.32 -3.82
C SER A 6 -20.56 26.48 -4.90
N ASN A 7 -20.51 27.66 -5.53
CA ASN A 7 -19.56 27.99 -6.60
C ASN A 7 -18.11 27.66 -6.18
N SER A 8 -17.42 26.87 -7.00
CA SER A 8 -15.99 26.60 -6.89
C SER A 8 -15.29 27.01 -8.19
N GLU A 9 -15.12 28.33 -8.37
CA GLU A 9 -14.26 28.88 -9.43
C GLU A 9 -12.78 28.54 -9.19
N ASN A 10 -12.42 28.19 -7.96
CA ASN A 10 -11.26 27.33 -7.68
C ASN A 10 -11.53 25.92 -8.22
N SER A 11 -11.25 25.72 -9.51
CA SER A 11 -10.96 24.39 -10.05
C SER A 11 -9.92 23.70 -9.15
N LEU A 12 -10.13 22.41 -8.89
CA LEU A 12 -9.06 21.58 -8.32
C LEU A 12 -7.84 21.70 -9.24
N PRO A 13 -6.60 21.77 -8.71
CA PRO A 13 -5.42 21.93 -9.54
C PRO A 13 -5.40 20.82 -10.59
N ASN A 14 -5.57 21.23 -11.85
CA ASN A 14 -5.69 20.30 -12.97
C ASN A 14 -4.30 19.74 -13.26
N VAL A 15 -3.88 18.74 -12.46
CA VAL A 15 -2.68 17.94 -12.71
C VAL A 15 -2.88 17.33 -14.08
N ASP A 16 -2.08 17.80 -15.05
CA ASP A 16 -2.26 17.51 -16.46
C ASP A 16 -1.79 16.08 -16.80
N GLU A 17 -2.52 15.11 -16.25
CA GLU A 17 -2.37 13.67 -16.46
C GLU A 17 -2.52 13.27 -17.93
N PHE A 18 -3.01 14.16 -18.79
CA PHE A 18 -3.16 13.98 -20.23
C PHE A 18 -1.87 14.33 -20.99
N ASN A 19 -1.26 15.47 -20.66
CA ASN A 19 0.02 15.90 -21.25
C ASN A 19 1.24 15.30 -20.52
N SER A 20 1.10 14.77 -19.30
CA SER A 20 2.16 14.02 -18.61
C SER A 20 2.38 12.58 -19.12
N CYS A 21 1.82 12.23 -20.30
CA CYS A 21 1.87 10.88 -20.86
C CYS A 21 2.95 10.75 -21.94
N GLU A 22 4.23 10.71 -21.53
CA GLU A 22 5.43 10.67 -22.39
C GLU A 22 5.39 9.62 -23.52
N PHE A 23 4.66 8.51 -23.32
CA PHE A 23 4.51 7.47 -24.33
C PHE A 23 3.70 7.91 -25.57
N ARG A 24 3.05 9.08 -25.55
CA ARG A 24 2.20 9.58 -26.65
C ARG A 24 2.98 10.07 -27.87
N ASP A 25 4.24 10.50 -27.68
CA ASP A 25 5.15 10.92 -28.75
C ASP A 25 5.97 9.75 -29.34
N SER A 26 5.76 8.53 -28.82
CA SER A 26 6.36 7.28 -29.30
C SER A 26 5.38 6.50 -30.17
N ALA A 27 5.90 5.67 -31.08
CA ALA A 27 5.09 4.60 -31.66
C ALA A 27 4.60 3.66 -30.54
N LEU A 28 3.34 3.23 -30.61
CA LEU A 28 2.75 2.25 -29.69
C LEU A 28 2.06 1.14 -30.48
N THR A 29 2.47 -0.09 -30.22
CA THR A 29 1.80 -1.28 -30.73
C THR A 29 1.25 -2.12 -29.59
N VAL A 30 -0.05 -2.40 -29.64
CA VAL A 30 -0.76 -3.24 -28.67
C VAL A 30 -1.04 -4.60 -29.31
N PHE A 31 -0.30 -5.63 -28.89
CA PHE A 31 -0.41 -6.99 -29.42
C PHE A 31 -1.32 -7.81 -28.48
N VAL A 32 -2.53 -8.14 -28.94
CA VAL A 32 -3.55 -8.86 -28.17
C VAL A 32 -3.50 -10.34 -28.53
N ILE A 33 -2.78 -11.12 -27.70
CA ILE A 33 -2.67 -12.57 -27.82
C ILE A 33 -3.97 -13.19 -27.31
N GLY A 34 -4.62 -14.04 -28.10
CA GLY A 34 -5.95 -14.57 -27.82
C GLY A 34 -7.09 -13.67 -28.30
N ALA A 35 -6.86 -12.80 -29.30
CA ALA A 35 -7.85 -11.81 -29.75
C ALA A 35 -9.22 -12.38 -30.19
N SER A 36 -9.30 -13.64 -30.63
CA SER A 36 -10.58 -14.29 -30.93
C SER A 36 -11.41 -14.67 -29.68
N GLY A 37 -10.82 -14.57 -28.49
CA GLY A 37 -11.36 -15.04 -27.21
C GLY A 37 -12.49 -14.19 -26.61
N ASP A 38 -13.15 -14.77 -25.60
CA ASP A 38 -14.34 -14.18 -24.98
C ASP A 38 -14.01 -12.96 -24.12
N LEU A 39 -12.85 -12.93 -23.45
CA LEU A 39 -12.33 -11.78 -22.71
C LEU A 39 -11.94 -10.63 -23.65
N ALA A 40 -11.20 -10.94 -24.72
CA ALA A 40 -10.67 -9.96 -25.66
C ALA A 40 -11.77 -9.05 -26.22
N LYS A 41 -12.82 -9.65 -26.81
CA LYS A 41 -13.94 -8.91 -27.40
C LYS A 41 -14.82 -8.22 -26.35
N LYS A 42 -15.00 -8.79 -25.15
CA LYS A 42 -15.92 -8.26 -24.10
C LYS A 42 -15.30 -7.23 -23.16
N LYS A 43 -13.96 -7.16 -23.07
CA LYS A 43 -13.24 -6.24 -22.17
C LYS A 43 -12.06 -5.54 -22.83
N THR A 44 -11.13 -6.30 -23.43
CA THR A 44 -9.86 -5.74 -23.94
C THR A 44 -10.09 -4.69 -25.04
N TYR A 45 -10.81 -5.04 -26.11
CA TYR A 45 -11.09 -4.08 -27.20
C TYR A 45 -12.00 -2.92 -26.79
N PRO A 46 -13.09 -3.11 -26.02
CA PRO A 46 -13.86 -2.00 -25.44
C PRO A 46 -13.03 -1.04 -24.56
N SER A 47 -12.06 -1.55 -23.80
CA SER A 47 -11.18 -0.72 -22.97
C SER A 47 -10.15 0.06 -23.78
N LEU A 48 -9.58 -0.55 -24.82
CA LEU A 48 -8.71 0.15 -25.79
C LEU A 48 -9.50 1.23 -26.55
N PHE A 49 -10.76 0.95 -26.93
CA PHE A 49 -11.64 1.96 -27.52
C PHE A 49 -11.92 3.12 -26.56
N ALA A 50 -12.18 2.83 -25.27
CA ALA A 50 -12.36 3.86 -24.25
C ALA A 50 -11.12 4.77 -24.13
N LEU A 51 -9.91 4.20 -24.07
CA LEU A 51 -8.67 4.99 -24.07
C LEU A 51 -8.46 5.78 -25.37
N TYR A 52 -8.89 5.26 -26.51
CA TYR A 52 -8.84 5.97 -27.79
C TYR A 52 -9.77 7.18 -27.81
N ILE A 53 -11.05 7.03 -27.43
CA ILE A 53 -12.00 8.15 -27.41
C ILE A 53 -11.58 9.21 -26.39
N MET A 54 -11.03 8.81 -25.24
CA MET A 54 -10.47 9.71 -24.22
C MET A 54 -9.12 10.34 -24.63
N GLY A 55 -8.55 9.99 -25.78
CA GLY A 55 -7.30 10.58 -26.31
C GLY A 55 -6.01 10.08 -25.63
N TYR A 56 -6.10 9.06 -24.77
CA TYR A 56 -4.96 8.50 -24.04
C TYR A 56 -4.08 7.54 -24.88
N LEU A 57 -4.58 7.06 -26.02
CA LEU A 57 -3.73 6.36 -27.00
C LEU A 57 -3.10 7.36 -27.98
N PRO A 58 -1.87 7.12 -28.50
CA PRO A 58 -1.32 7.87 -29.62
C PRO A 58 -2.24 7.81 -30.85
N GLU A 59 -2.27 8.86 -31.66
CA GLU A 59 -3.11 8.88 -32.87
C GLU A 59 -2.75 7.74 -33.85
N HIS A 60 -1.46 7.41 -33.95
CA HIS A 60 -0.92 6.35 -34.79
C HIS A 60 -0.79 4.99 -34.06
N VAL A 61 -1.55 4.75 -32.98
CA VAL A 61 -1.57 3.45 -32.30
C VAL A 61 -1.96 2.32 -33.26
N VAL A 62 -1.23 1.22 -33.19
CA VAL A 62 -1.48 -0.01 -33.95
C VAL A 62 -1.98 -1.09 -32.99
N ILE A 63 -3.09 -1.76 -33.31
CA ILE A 63 -3.66 -2.80 -32.45
C ILE A 63 -3.71 -4.11 -33.25
N VAL A 64 -2.84 -5.05 -32.89
CA VAL A 64 -2.68 -6.33 -33.60
C VAL A 64 -3.34 -7.44 -32.78
N GLY A 65 -4.36 -8.10 -33.32
CA GLY A 65 -4.93 -9.31 -32.76
C GLY A 65 -4.19 -10.57 -33.23
N TYR A 66 -3.95 -11.53 -32.33
CA TYR A 66 -3.26 -12.78 -32.65
C TYR A 66 -3.96 -14.00 -32.05
N ALA A 67 -4.22 -15.03 -32.86
CA ALA A 67 -4.60 -16.37 -32.39
C ALA A 67 -4.43 -17.43 -33.48
N ARG A 68 -4.63 -18.70 -33.13
CA ARG A 68 -4.55 -19.84 -34.07
C ARG A 68 -5.67 -19.92 -35.12
N SER A 69 -6.75 -19.14 -34.97
CA SER A 69 -7.85 -19.11 -35.94
C SER A 69 -7.42 -18.33 -37.18
N SER A 70 -7.72 -18.82 -38.38
CA SER A 70 -7.59 -17.99 -39.59
C SER A 70 -8.80 -17.08 -39.74
N LYS A 71 -8.58 -15.79 -40.01
CA LYS A 71 -9.59 -14.74 -40.24
C LYS A 71 -8.98 -13.61 -41.08
N SER A 72 -9.82 -12.88 -41.83
CA SER A 72 -9.45 -11.57 -42.38
C SER A 72 -9.48 -10.47 -41.31
N ASP A 73 -8.95 -9.29 -41.63
CA ASP A 73 -9.08 -8.10 -40.79
C ASP A 73 -10.56 -7.66 -40.70
N GLU A 74 -11.33 -7.88 -41.77
CA GLU A 74 -12.75 -7.55 -41.90
C GLU A 74 -13.61 -8.46 -41.00
N ASP A 75 -13.41 -9.78 -41.07
CA ASP A 75 -14.04 -10.77 -40.16
C ASP A 75 -13.75 -10.47 -38.69
N PHE A 76 -12.54 -9.98 -38.43
CA PHE A 76 -12.09 -9.66 -37.09
C PHE A 76 -12.74 -8.37 -36.56
N ARG A 77 -12.75 -7.29 -37.35
CA ARG A 77 -13.47 -6.05 -37.05
C ARG A 77 -14.96 -6.31 -36.81
N ALA A 78 -15.60 -7.11 -37.68
CA ALA A 78 -16.99 -7.54 -37.53
C ALA A 78 -17.24 -8.35 -36.23
N GLN A 79 -16.28 -9.16 -35.78
CA GLN A 79 -16.38 -9.87 -34.49
C GLN A 79 -16.36 -8.93 -33.27
N ILE A 80 -15.55 -7.86 -33.28
CA ILE A 80 -15.38 -6.99 -32.11
C ILE A 80 -16.35 -5.80 -32.07
N ALA A 81 -16.80 -5.30 -33.23
CA ALA A 81 -17.67 -4.13 -33.33
C ALA A 81 -18.98 -4.18 -32.49
N PRO A 82 -19.68 -5.33 -32.33
CA PRO A 82 -20.89 -5.42 -31.49
C PRO A 82 -20.65 -5.22 -29.98
N TYR A 83 -19.41 -5.38 -29.53
CA TYR A 83 -19.01 -5.17 -28.14
C TYR A 83 -18.47 -3.76 -27.88
N ILE A 84 -18.06 -3.05 -28.95
CA ILE A 84 -17.66 -1.64 -28.89
C ILE A 84 -18.94 -0.80 -28.91
N LYS A 85 -19.36 -0.39 -27.71
CA LYS A 85 -20.57 0.41 -27.47
C LYS A 85 -20.19 1.87 -27.15
N PRO A 86 -20.11 2.75 -28.16
CA PRO A 86 -20.05 4.20 -27.92
C PRO A 86 -21.29 4.68 -27.17
N LYS A 87 -21.19 5.89 -26.59
CA LYS A 87 -22.21 6.47 -25.70
C LYS A 87 -22.82 7.77 -26.23
N THR A 88 -22.17 8.38 -27.21
CA THR A 88 -22.56 9.64 -27.86
C THR A 88 -22.37 9.52 -29.38
N PRO A 89 -23.09 10.33 -30.20
CA PRO A 89 -22.90 10.35 -31.65
C PRO A 89 -21.45 10.63 -32.08
N GLU A 90 -20.73 11.48 -31.34
CA GLU A 90 -19.31 11.76 -31.54
C GLU A 90 -18.44 10.50 -31.36
N THR A 91 -18.72 9.71 -30.31
CA THR A 91 -17.97 8.47 -30.07
C THR A 91 -18.31 7.37 -31.08
N GLU A 92 -19.53 7.33 -31.63
CA GLU A 92 -19.86 6.43 -32.76
C GLU A 92 -19.10 6.84 -34.03
N ALA A 93 -19.03 8.13 -34.36
CA ALA A 93 -18.24 8.63 -35.50
C ALA A 93 -16.73 8.29 -35.41
N ARG A 94 -16.20 8.04 -34.21
CA ARG A 94 -14.81 7.63 -33.98
C ARG A 94 -14.59 6.11 -33.91
N LYS A 95 -15.66 5.30 -34.00
CA LYS A 95 -15.62 3.83 -33.90
C LYS A 95 -14.94 3.18 -35.09
N ASP A 96 -15.30 3.55 -36.31
CA ASP A 96 -14.71 2.95 -37.52
C ASP A 96 -13.23 3.34 -37.67
N ALA A 97 -12.89 4.58 -37.28
CA ALA A 97 -11.50 5.04 -37.18
C ALA A 97 -10.66 4.23 -36.16
N PHE A 98 -11.27 3.66 -35.12
CA PHE A 98 -10.63 2.73 -34.19
C PHE A 98 -10.56 1.30 -34.75
N LEU A 99 -11.65 0.81 -35.35
CA LEU A 99 -11.70 -0.52 -35.98
C LEU A 99 -10.66 -0.65 -37.11
N ASN A 100 -10.44 0.41 -37.88
CA ASN A 100 -9.41 0.43 -38.92
C ASN A 100 -7.96 0.41 -38.38
N LYS A 101 -7.74 0.74 -37.10
CA LYS A 101 -6.45 0.56 -36.39
C LYS A 101 -6.29 -0.84 -35.81
N CYS A 102 -7.36 -1.66 -35.84
CA CYS A 102 -7.32 -3.07 -35.49
C CYS A 102 -7.02 -3.91 -36.74
N ILE A 103 -5.98 -4.73 -36.66
CA ILE A 103 -5.63 -5.78 -37.63
C ILE A 103 -5.55 -7.13 -36.92
N TYR A 104 -5.48 -8.22 -37.68
CA TYR A 104 -5.52 -9.59 -37.19
C TYR A 104 -4.55 -10.49 -37.96
N ARG A 105 -3.68 -11.21 -37.26
CA ARG A 105 -2.75 -12.18 -37.84
C ARG A 105 -2.91 -13.53 -37.18
N SER A 106 -2.90 -14.60 -37.98
CA SER A 106 -3.03 -15.97 -37.50
C SER A 106 -1.66 -16.62 -37.28
N GLY A 107 -1.57 -17.50 -36.28
CA GLY A 107 -0.33 -18.22 -36.00
C GLY A 107 -0.36 -19.03 -34.70
N ASN A 108 0.69 -19.82 -34.51
CA ASN A 108 0.88 -20.70 -33.36
C ASN A 108 1.53 -19.94 -32.19
N TYR A 109 1.20 -20.35 -30.97
CA TYR A 109 1.69 -19.66 -29.78
C TYR A 109 3.13 -20.07 -29.42
N ASP A 110 3.53 -21.28 -29.76
CA ASP A 110 4.84 -21.90 -29.58
C ASP A 110 5.81 -21.71 -30.76
N SER A 111 5.36 -21.09 -31.85
CA SER A 111 6.22 -20.75 -32.99
C SER A 111 6.84 -19.35 -32.85
N ALA A 112 8.17 -19.31 -32.74
CA ALA A 112 8.93 -18.07 -32.80
C ALA A 112 8.99 -17.48 -34.23
N ASP A 113 8.82 -18.30 -35.27
CA ASP A 113 8.86 -17.84 -36.67
C ASP A 113 7.53 -17.17 -37.07
N ASP A 114 6.39 -17.68 -36.58
CA ASP A 114 5.07 -17.06 -36.76
C ASP A 114 5.08 -15.66 -36.08
N VAL A 115 5.51 -15.61 -34.80
CA VAL A 115 5.63 -14.35 -34.04
C VAL A 115 6.66 -13.40 -34.66
N GLY A 116 7.79 -13.90 -35.15
CA GLY A 116 8.82 -13.10 -35.83
C GLY A 116 8.40 -12.58 -37.20
N THR A 117 7.44 -13.23 -37.85
CA THR A 117 6.81 -12.73 -39.08
C THR A 117 5.91 -11.53 -38.75
N VAL A 118 5.07 -11.64 -37.72
CA VAL A 118 4.25 -10.51 -37.24
C VAL A 118 5.11 -9.38 -36.67
N SER A 119 6.25 -9.68 -36.03
CA SER A 119 7.17 -8.63 -35.53
C SER A 119 7.69 -7.73 -36.63
N LYS A 120 8.07 -8.28 -37.79
CA LYS A 120 8.53 -7.47 -38.94
C LYS A 120 7.43 -6.58 -39.50
N GLU A 121 6.17 -7.03 -39.46
CA GLU A 121 5.02 -6.21 -39.83
C GLU A 121 4.80 -5.07 -38.82
N MET A 122 4.92 -5.36 -37.51
CA MET A 122 4.90 -4.34 -36.46
C MET A 122 6.05 -3.34 -36.62
N GLU A 123 7.28 -3.80 -36.89
CA GLU A 123 8.46 -2.96 -37.15
C GLU A 123 8.22 -1.99 -38.31
N ALA A 124 7.70 -2.47 -39.43
CA ALA A 124 7.40 -1.63 -40.60
C ALA A 124 6.32 -0.57 -40.30
N MET A 125 5.30 -0.91 -39.51
CA MET A 125 4.26 0.06 -39.09
C MET A 125 4.79 1.08 -38.06
N GLU A 126 5.65 0.64 -37.12
CA GLU A 126 6.33 1.50 -36.15
C GLU A 126 7.37 2.43 -36.80
N GLU A 127 7.98 2.02 -37.92
CA GLU A 127 8.89 2.85 -38.72
C GLU A 127 8.15 3.85 -39.60
N ALA A 128 7.00 3.47 -40.17
CA ALA A 128 6.16 4.37 -40.97
C ALA A 128 5.63 5.59 -40.19
N HIS A 129 5.58 5.51 -38.85
CA HIS A 129 5.26 6.64 -37.98
C HIS A 129 6.42 7.64 -37.81
N GLY A 130 7.66 7.26 -38.14
CA GLY A 130 8.84 8.13 -38.05
C GLY A 130 9.35 8.44 -36.65
N SER A 131 8.66 8.04 -35.57
CA SER A 131 9.14 8.22 -34.20
C SER A 131 10.33 7.29 -33.90
N ALA A 132 11.37 7.85 -33.29
CA ALA A 132 12.58 7.11 -32.93
C ALA A 132 12.30 5.99 -31.91
N MET A 133 11.36 6.22 -31.00
CA MET A 133 10.95 5.25 -29.98
C MET A 133 9.71 4.47 -30.42
N ALA A 134 9.73 3.16 -30.15
CA ALA A 134 8.60 2.28 -30.38
C ALA A 134 8.41 1.36 -29.17
N ASN A 135 7.21 1.39 -28.58
CA ASN A 135 6.83 0.70 -27.36
C ASN A 135 5.83 -0.41 -27.67
N ARG A 136 5.99 -1.58 -27.04
CA ARG A 136 5.09 -2.75 -27.25
C ARG A 136 4.40 -3.18 -25.98
N LEU A 137 3.07 -3.24 -26.04
CA LEU A 137 2.20 -3.78 -25.00
C LEU A 137 1.64 -5.13 -25.46
N PHE A 138 2.06 -6.21 -24.80
CA PHE A 138 1.58 -7.57 -25.04
C PHE A 138 0.45 -7.88 -24.05
N TYR A 139 -0.74 -8.25 -24.52
CA TYR A 139 -1.88 -8.62 -23.67
C TYR A 139 -2.21 -10.11 -23.85
N PHE A 140 -2.04 -10.92 -22.79
CA PHE A 140 -2.32 -12.35 -22.82
C PHE A 140 -3.78 -12.66 -22.44
N ALA A 141 -4.71 -12.50 -23.37
CA ALA A 141 -6.12 -12.91 -23.24
C ALA A 141 -6.30 -14.42 -23.53
N ILE A 142 -5.44 -15.25 -22.91
CA ILE A 142 -5.27 -16.70 -23.17
C ILE A 142 -5.21 -17.51 -21.87
N PRO A 143 -5.41 -18.85 -21.92
CA PRO A 143 -5.24 -19.72 -20.75
C PRO A 143 -3.78 -19.75 -20.24
N PRO A 144 -3.52 -19.92 -18.93
CA PRO A 144 -2.17 -19.91 -18.36
C PRO A 144 -1.22 -20.97 -18.93
N THR A 145 -1.74 -22.12 -19.38
CA THR A 145 -0.97 -23.18 -20.05
C THR A 145 -0.27 -22.73 -21.33
N VAL A 146 -0.66 -21.57 -21.88
CA VAL A 146 -0.09 -20.98 -23.10
C VAL A 146 0.92 -19.87 -22.76
N PHE A 147 0.94 -19.32 -21.54
CA PHE A 147 1.77 -18.16 -21.15
C PHE A 147 3.27 -18.37 -21.42
N VAL A 148 3.85 -19.49 -20.94
CA VAL A 148 5.28 -19.77 -21.12
C VAL A 148 5.65 -20.04 -22.59
N PRO A 149 4.87 -20.84 -23.38
CA PRO A 149 5.04 -20.93 -24.83
C PRO A 149 5.08 -19.58 -25.56
N ILE A 150 4.02 -18.75 -25.47
CA ILE A 150 3.99 -17.47 -26.21
C ILE A 150 4.98 -16.44 -25.65
N GLY A 151 5.21 -16.46 -24.33
CA GLY A 151 6.27 -15.68 -23.69
C GLY A 151 7.65 -16.02 -24.25
N THR A 152 7.92 -17.30 -24.52
CA THR A 152 9.17 -17.77 -25.13
C THR A 152 9.28 -17.33 -26.60
N SER A 153 8.21 -17.46 -27.38
CA SER A 153 8.16 -17.02 -28.79
C SER A 153 8.39 -15.51 -28.92
N ILE A 154 7.71 -14.71 -28.08
CA ILE A 154 7.87 -13.24 -28.02
C ILE A 154 9.29 -12.86 -27.56
N LYS A 155 9.86 -13.50 -26.53
CA LYS A 155 11.21 -13.18 -26.04
C LYS A 155 12.30 -13.49 -27.08
N LYS A 156 12.05 -14.41 -28.00
CA LYS A 156 12.95 -14.75 -29.13
C LYS A 156 12.83 -13.79 -30.31
N ALA A 157 11.62 -13.37 -30.67
CA ALA A 157 11.35 -12.80 -31.99
C ALA A 157 10.31 -11.67 -32.05
N GLY A 158 9.71 -11.24 -30.92
CA GLY A 158 8.62 -10.27 -30.89
C GLY A 158 8.88 -8.96 -30.13
N LEU A 159 10.01 -8.82 -29.42
CA LEU A 159 10.32 -7.62 -28.64
C LEU A 159 10.92 -6.48 -29.49
N THR A 160 10.51 -5.25 -29.19
CA THR A 160 11.17 -4.02 -29.70
C THR A 160 12.47 -3.76 -28.93
N THR A 161 13.47 -3.18 -29.59
CA THR A 161 14.69 -2.64 -28.96
C THR A 161 14.72 -1.10 -28.95
N ARG A 162 13.65 -0.43 -29.41
CA ARG A 162 13.57 1.04 -29.55
C ARG A 162 12.80 1.72 -28.41
N GLY A 163 12.19 0.96 -27.52
CA GLY A 163 11.35 1.45 -26.43
C GLY A 163 11.08 0.34 -25.41
N TRP A 164 10.07 0.53 -24.56
CA TRP A 164 9.73 -0.48 -23.55
C TRP A 164 8.91 -1.64 -24.13
N ASN A 165 9.04 -2.80 -23.48
CA ASN A 165 8.19 -3.96 -23.68
C ASN A 165 7.46 -4.23 -22.37
N ARG A 166 6.12 -4.33 -22.38
CA ARG A 166 5.32 -4.61 -21.18
C ARG A 166 4.30 -5.70 -21.47
N LEU A 167 4.12 -6.60 -20.51
CA LEU A 167 3.33 -7.82 -20.64
C LEU A 167 2.22 -7.86 -19.60
N ILE A 168 0.97 -7.74 -20.04
CA ILE A 168 -0.22 -7.99 -19.24
C ILE A 168 -0.54 -9.49 -19.23
N ILE A 169 -0.66 -10.08 -18.05
CA ILE A 169 -1.15 -11.46 -17.85
C ILE A 169 -2.35 -11.52 -16.91
N GLU A 170 -3.24 -12.48 -17.19
CA GLU A 170 -4.55 -12.66 -16.54
C GLU A 170 -4.57 -13.81 -15.53
N LYS A 171 -5.49 -13.75 -14.56
CA LYS A 171 -5.73 -14.86 -13.62
C LYS A 171 -6.30 -16.10 -14.37
N PRO A 172 -6.06 -17.34 -13.93
CA PRO A 172 -5.45 -17.73 -12.65
C PRO A 172 -3.92 -17.89 -12.69
N PHE A 173 -3.25 -17.36 -11.67
CA PHE A 173 -1.80 -17.48 -11.47
C PHE A 173 -1.48 -18.70 -10.61
N GLY A 174 -1.50 -19.89 -11.21
CA GLY A 174 -1.44 -21.17 -10.49
C GLY A 174 -2.78 -21.57 -9.86
N ARG A 175 -2.76 -22.67 -9.09
CA ARG A 175 -3.92 -23.22 -8.34
C ARG A 175 -3.62 -23.35 -6.84
N ASP A 176 -2.35 -23.28 -6.48
CA ASP A 176 -1.76 -23.42 -5.15
C ASP A 176 -0.35 -22.81 -5.21
N LEU A 177 0.38 -22.83 -4.09
CA LEU A 177 1.75 -22.34 -4.00
C LEU A 177 2.71 -23.06 -4.97
N ASP A 178 2.59 -24.38 -5.12
CA ASP A 178 3.55 -25.19 -5.88
C ASP A 178 3.44 -24.91 -7.39
N SER A 179 2.22 -24.91 -7.92
CA SER A 179 1.92 -24.57 -9.32
C SER A 179 2.08 -23.07 -9.62
N PHE A 180 1.98 -22.20 -8.62
CA PHE A 180 2.38 -20.81 -8.77
C PHE A 180 3.90 -20.65 -8.85
N ASP A 181 4.67 -21.31 -7.98
CA ASP A 181 6.14 -21.19 -7.97
C ASP A 181 6.78 -21.79 -9.24
N GLU A 182 6.17 -22.80 -9.86
CA GLU A 182 6.53 -23.26 -11.21
C GLU A 182 6.30 -22.18 -12.29
N LEU A 183 5.09 -21.61 -12.36
CA LEU A 183 4.73 -20.56 -13.32
C LEU A 183 5.57 -19.28 -13.12
N SER A 184 5.80 -18.90 -11.86
CA SER A 184 6.63 -17.77 -11.44
C SER A 184 8.07 -17.93 -11.94
N LYS A 185 8.69 -19.09 -11.66
CA LYS A 185 10.05 -19.42 -12.08
C LYS A 185 10.21 -19.38 -13.60
N ASP A 186 9.28 -19.98 -14.34
CA ASP A 186 9.41 -20.10 -15.80
C ASP A 186 9.10 -18.78 -16.52
N MET A 187 8.18 -17.96 -16.02
CA MET A 187 7.98 -16.59 -16.52
C MET A 187 9.12 -15.64 -16.12
N GLY A 188 9.64 -15.75 -14.91
CA GLY A 188 10.79 -14.96 -14.41
C GLY A 188 12.13 -15.31 -15.06
N ALA A 189 12.24 -16.49 -15.70
CA ALA A 189 13.35 -16.84 -16.58
C ALA A 189 13.28 -16.16 -17.96
N LEU A 190 12.12 -15.59 -18.31
CA LEU A 190 11.85 -14.93 -19.60
C LEU A 190 11.71 -13.41 -19.48
N TYR A 191 11.17 -12.89 -18.37
CA TYR A 191 10.84 -11.47 -18.20
C TYR A 191 11.19 -10.96 -16.79
N ASN A 192 11.60 -9.70 -16.70
CA ASN A 192 11.81 -9.02 -15.43
C ASN A 192 10.48 -8.61 -14.79
N GLU A 193 10.48 -8.37 -13.47
CA GLU A 193 9.27 -8.02 -12.72
C GLU A 193 8.70 -6.63 -13.06
N ASP A 194 9.49 -5.73 -13.67
CA ASP A 194 9.05 -4.45 -14.25
C ASP A 194 8.46 -4.58 -15.67
N GLU A 195 8.75 -5.68 -16.38
CA GLU A 195 8.11 -6.02 -17.66
C GLU A 195 6.70 -6.64 -17.44
N ILE A 196 6.44 -7.28 -16.29
CA ILE A 196 5.21 -8.08 -16.02
C ILE A 196 4.13 -7.29 -15.27
N TYR A 197 2.90 -7.33 -15.76
CA TYR A 197 1.71 -6.67 -15.22
C TYR A 197 0.61 -7.71 -14.97
N ARG A 198 0.58 -8.29 -13.76
CA ARG A 198 -0.41 -9.31 -13.36
C ARG A 198 -1.72 -8.64 -12.95
N ILE A 199 -2.78 -8.84 -13.72
CA ILE A 199 -4.08 -8.22 -13.47
C ILE A 199 -4.78 -8.89 -12.28
N ASP A 200 -5.12 -8.07 -11.29
CA ASP A 200 -6.35 -8.23 -10.53
C ASP A 200 -7.25 -7.01 -10.84
N HIS A 201 -8.35 -7.25 -11.55
CA HIS A 201 -9.25 -6.17 -11.98
C HIS A 201 -9.99 -5.47 -10.82
N TYR A 202 -9.91 -5.95 -9.58
CA TYR A 202 -10.40 -5.19 -8.42
C TYR A 202 -9.49 -4.03 -8.07
N LEU A 203 -8.18 -4.10 -8.33
CA LEU A 203 -7.24 -2.99 -8.15
C LEU A 203 -7.48 -1.84 -9.15
N GLY A 204 -8.18 -2.10 -10.25
CA GLY A 204 -8.63 -1.08 -11.20
C GLY A 204 -9.97 -0.41 -10.84
N LYS A 205 -10.66 -0.83 -9.77
CA LYS A 205 -11.94 -0.22 -9.35
C LYS A 205 -11.72 1.07 -8.58
N GLU A 206 -12.49 2.10 -8.91
CA GLU A 206 -12.47 3.44 -8.30
C GLU A 206 -12.43 3.38 -6.75
N MET A 207 -13.39 2.68 -6.15
CA MET A 207 -13.51 2.57 -4.68
C MET A 207 -12.40 1.75 -4.01
N VAL A 208 -11.63 0.98 -4.78
CA VAL A 208 -10.44 0.25 -4.28
C VAL A 208 -9.21 1.16 -4.35
N GLN A 209 -9.06 1.95 -5.42
CA GLN A 209 -7.99 2.96 -5.50
C GLN A 209 -8.18 4.08 -4.46
N ASN A 210 -9.43 4.48 -4.20
CA ASN A 210 -9.78 5.47 -3.19
C ASN A 210 -9.39 5.06 -1.75
N LEU A 211 -9.15 3.78 -1.44
CA LEU A 211 -8.69 3.36 -0.09
C LEU A 211 -7.42 4.08 0.35
N LEU A 212 -6.48 4.35 -0.57
CA LEU A 212 -5.23 5.04 -0.25
C LEU A 212 -5.47 6.52 0.10
N VAL A 213 -6.34 7.19 -0.66
CA VAL A 213 -6.68 8.61 -0.46
C VAL A 213 -7.56 8.78 0.79
N LEU A 214 -8.57 7.92 0.95
CA LEU A 214 -9.47 7.92 2.11
C LEU A 214 -8.71 7.73 3.42
N ARG A 215 -7.69 6.86 3.45
CA ARG A 215 -6.87 6.66 4.64
C ARG A 215 -5.84 7.77 4.84
N PHE A 216 -4.91 7.93 3.90
CA PHE A 216 -3.71 8.74 4.12
C PHE A 216 -3.87 10.23 3.76
N GLY A 217 -4.92 10.58 3.00
CA GLY A 217 -5.29 11.98 2.71
C GLY A 217 -6.19 12.62 3.77
N ASN A 218 -6.65 11.89 4.79
CA ASN A 218 -7.67 12.36 5.73
C ASN A 218 -7.23 12.21 7.19
N ALA A 219 -6.91 13.34 7.83
CA ALA A 219 -6.53 13.42 9.23
C ALA A 219 -7.60 12.88 10.22
N ILE A 220 -8.85 12.72 9.79
CA ILE A 220 -9.92 12.12 10.61
C ILE A 220 -9.93 10.60 10.64
N PHE A 221 -9.32 9.92 9.65
CA PHE A 221 -9.41 8.45 9.51
C PHE A 221 -8.16 7.73 10.00
N GLU A 222 -6.95 8.15 9.60
CA GLU A 222 -5.72 7.43 9.95
C GLU A 222 -5.48 7.29 11.49
N PRO A 223 -5.76 8.30 12.36
CA PRO A 223 -5.63 8.15 13.81
C PRO A 223 -6.54 7.07 14.43
N VAL A 224 -7.68 6.79 13.80
CA VAL A 224 -8.62 5.72 14.22
C VAL A 224 -8.45 4.42 13.44
N TRP A 225 -7.49 4.35 12.51
CA TRP A 225 -7.31 3.18 11.62
C TRP A 225 -6.47 2.06 12.25
N ASN A 226 -6.85 1.64 13.46
CA ASN A 226 -6.11 0.66 14.27
C ASN A 226 -6.99 -0.02 15.33
N ARG A 227 -6.47 -1.12 15.89
CA ARG A 227 -7.07 -2.01 16.92
C ARG A 227 -7.60 -1.34 18.20
N ASN A 228 -7.26 -0.07 18.49
CA ASN A 228 -7.83 0.63 19.64
C ASN A 228 -9.24 1.17 19.34
N TYR A 229 -9.56 1.36 18.06
CA TYR A 229 -10.80 1.97 17.59
C TYR A 229 -11.61 1.06 16.65
N ILE A 230 -10.97 0.17 15.89
CA ILE A 230 -11.64 -0.80 15.00
C ILE A 230 -11.85 -2.12 15.75
N SER A 231 -13.09 -2.61 15.80
CA SER A 231 -13.43 -3.90 16.40
C SER A 231 -13.31 -5.06 15.42
N SER A 232 -13.66 -4.83 14.14
CA SER A 232 -13.59 -5.82 13.07
C SER A 232 -13.62 -5.18 11.69
N VAL A 233 -13.12 -5.89 10.68
CA VAL A 233 -13.22 -5.53 9.26
C VAL A 233 -13.94 -6.64 8.53
N SER A 234 -14.95 -6.30 7.72
CA SER A 234 -15.64 -7.25 6.85
C SER A 234 -15.51 -6.84 5.39
N ILE A 235 -15.17 -7.80 4.53
CA ILE A 235 -15.04 -7.63 3.08
C ILE A 235 -15.96 -8.68 2.44
N THR A 236 -17.03 -8.20 1.82
CA THR A 236 -18.12 -9.04 1.31
C THR A 236 -18.20 -8.93 -0.21
N PHE A 237 -18.27 -10.08 -0.90
CA PHE A 237 -18.58 -10.23 -2.33
C PHE A 237 -19.78 -11.16 -2.48
N LYS A 238 -20.75 -10.74 -3.28
CA LYS A 238 -22.00 -11.46 -3.53
C LYS A 238 -22.43 -11.30 -4.99
N GLU A 239 -22.80 -12.41 -5.61
CA GLU A 239 -23.39 -12.45 -6.94
C GLU A 239 -24.77 -13.13 -6.89
N VAL A 240 -25.75 -12.57 -7.60
CA VAL A 240 -27.08 -13.20 -7.76
C VAL A 240 -27.06 -14.41 -8.69
N ILE A 241 -26.08 -14.46 -9.61
CA ILE A 241 -25.94 -15.52 -10.60
C ILE A 241 -25.27 -16.76 -9.99
N GLY A 242 -25.68 -17.95 -10.45
CA GLY A 242 -24.93 -19.20 -10.23
C GLY A 242 -23.73 -19.33 -11.18
N THR A 243 -23.35 -20.55 -11.55
CA THR A 243 -22.25 -20.80 -12.52
C THR A 243 -22.65 -20.69 -13.99
N GLN A 244 -23.94 -20.56 -14.31
CA GLN A 244 -24.46 -20.26 -15.66
C GLN A 244 -23.85 -21.12 -16.79
N GLY A 245 -23.83 -22.44 -16.62
CA GLY A 245 -23.28 -23.39 -17.60
C GLY A 245 -21.75 -23.40 -17.72
N ARG A 246 -21.04 -22.66 -16.86
CA ARG A 246 -19.59 -22.73 -16.67
C ARG A 246 -19.21 -23.57 -15.44
N GLY A 247 -20.13 -24.40 -14.94
CA GLY A 247 -19.99 -25.18 -13.71
C GLY A 247 -18.72 -26.01 -13.65
N GLY A 248 -18.42 -26.79 -14.69
CA GLY A 248 -17.22 -27.65 -14.76
C GLY A 248 -15.88 -26.89 -14.85
N TYR A 249 -15.88 -25.64 -15.34
CA TYR A 249 -14.70 -24.78 -15.22
C TYR A 249 -14.56 -24.28 -13.77
N PHE A 250 -15.66 -23.82 -13.16
CA PHE A 250 -15.66 -23.35 -11.78
C PHE A 250 -15.32 -24.46 -10.77
N ASP A 251 -15.72 -25.70 -11.05
CA ASP A 251 -15.44 -26.90 -10.24
C ASP A 251 -13.93 -27.12 -10.03
N SER A 252 -13.12 -26.78 -11.03
CA SER A 252 -11.65 -26.84 -10.95
C SER A 252 -11.00 -25.77 -10.07
N PHE A 253 -11.77 -24.82 -9.51
CA PHE A 253 -11.22 -23.71 -8.73
C PHE A 253 -11.95 -23.45 -7.41
N GLY A 254 -13.28 -23.44 -7.42
CA GLY A 254 -14.12 -23.02 -6.30
C GLY A 254 -14.03 -21.53 -5.98
N ILE A 255 -14.95 -21.04 -5.15
CA ILE A 255 -15.08 -19.61 -4.82
C ILE A 255 -13.83 -19.03 -4.15
N ILE A 256 -13.06 -19.86 -3.44
CA ILE A 256 -11.85 -19.45 -2.73
C ILE A 256 -10.78 -19.01 -3.74
N ARG A 257 -10.55 -19.79 -4.81
CA ARG A 257 -9.59 -19.44 -5.86
C ARG A 257 -10.16 -18.45 -6.87
N ASP A 258 -11.47 -18.47 -7.14
CA ASP A 258 -12.09 -17.49 -8.04
C ASP A 258 -12.05 -16.07 -7.46
N VAL A 259 -12.34 -15.88 -6.16
CA VAL A 259 -12.60 -14.54 -5.60
C VAL A 259 -11.82 -14.22 -4.33
N MET A 260 -11.62 -15.19 -3.43
CA MET A 260 -11.14 -14.90 -2.08
C MET A 260 -9.62 -14.71 -2.00
N GLN A 261 -8.85 -15.59 -2.65
CA GLN A 261 -7.38 -15.56 -2.69
C GLN A 261 -6.80 -14.36 -3.44
N ASN A 262 -7.56 -13.81 -4.39
CA ASN A 262 -7.19 -12.64 -5.18
C ASN A 262 -8.03 -11.42 -4.75
N HIS A 263 -9.22 -11.22 -5.31
CA HIS A 263 -9.98 -9.96 -5.20
C HIS A 263 -10.19 -9.48 -3.76
N LEU A 264 -10.60 -10.37 -2.83
CA LEU A 264 -10.81 -9.98 -1.43
C LEU A 264 -9.52 -9.75 -0.66
N LEU A 265 -8.50 -10.58 -0.90
CA LEU A 265 -7.18 -10.42 -0.27
C LEU A 265 -6.47 -9.14 -0.75
N GLN A 266 -6.60 -8.79 -2.04
CA GLN A 266 -6.09 -7.54 -2.58
C GLN A 266 -6.71 -6.32 -1.86
N VAL A 267 -8.03 -6.32 -1.71
CA VAL A 267 -8.75 -5.29 -0.94
C VAL A 267 -8.32 -5.30 0.54
N LEU A 268 -8.13 -6.47 1.15
CA LEU A 268 -7.63 -6.63 2.52
C LEU A 268 -6.28 -5.94 2.71
N THR A 269 -5.31 -6.15 1.80
CA THR A 269 -4.00 -5.51 1.92
C THR A 269 -4.11 -3.98 1.95
N LEU A 270 -4.86 -3.37 1.03
CA LEU A 270 -5.02 -1.91 0.96
C LEU A 270 -5.72 -1.31 2.20
N ILE A 271 -6.66 -2.04 2.80
CA ILE A 271 -7.25 -1.69 4.11
C ILE A 271 -6.17 -1.75 5.21
N ALA A 272 -5.27 -2.73 5.16
CA ALA A 272 -4.40 -3.09 6.28
C ALA A 272 -2.96 -2.53 6.25
N ILE A 273 -2.45 -2.04 5.12
CA ILE A 273 -1.07 -1.51 5.00
C ILE A 273 -0.77 -0.38 6.00
N GLU A 274 0.50 -0.24 6.39
CA GLU A 274 0.98 1.00 7.01
C GLU A 274 1.08 2.12 5.93
N PRO A 275 1.22 3.40 6.31
CA PRO A 275 1.51 4.46 5.35
C PRO A 275 2.77 4.15 4.51
N PRO A 276 2.66 4.04 3.17
CA PRO A 276 3.82 3.81 2.31
C PRO A 276 4.67 5.08 2.20
N VAL A 277 5.97 4.93 1.92
CA VAL A 277 6.92 6.06 1.80
C VAL A 277 6.47 7.10 0.77
N LEU A 278 5.86 6.65 -0.33
CA LEU A 278 5.10 7.48 -1.27
C LEU A 278 3.84 6.72 -1.72
N ALA A 279 2.73 7.45 -1.88
CA ALA A 279 1.49 6.95 -2.47
C ALA A 279 1.23 7.48 -3.90
N ALA A 280 2.08 8.39 -4.40
CA ALA A 280 2.05 8.98 -5.74
C ALA A 280 3.46 9.50 -6.12
N GLY A 281 3.62 9.99 -7.36
CA GLY A 281 4.90 10.47 -7.90
C GLY A 281 5.69 9.37 -8.62
N GLU A 282 7.00 9.54 -8.75
CA GLU A 282 7.88 8.52 -9.34
C GLU A 282 8.10 7.33 -8.39
N ASN A 283 8.27 6.12 -8.95
CA ASN A 283 8.67 4.88 -8.26
C ASN A 283 7.75 4.40 -7.10
N TYR A 284 6.71 5.16 -6.74
CA TYR A 284 5.76 4.89 -5.65
C TYR A 284 5.12 3.49 -5.66
N SER A 285 5.01 2.91 -6.86
CA SER A 285 4.48 1.56 -7.09
C SER A 285 5.21 0.45 -6.33
N ASN A 286 6.47 0.66 -5.94
CA ASN A 286 7.18 -0.29 -5.08
C ASN A 286 6.82 -0.12 -3.60
N TYR A 287 6.79 1.11 -3.08
CA TYR A 287 6.46 1.36 -1.67
C TYR A 287 5.05 0.87 -1.29
N ILE A 288 4.06 1.00 -2.19
CA ILE A 288 2.73 0.42 -1.98
C ILE A 288 2.80 -1.12 -1.94
N ARG A 289 3.48 -1.74 -2.92
CA ARG A 289 3.55 -3.22 -3.01
C ARG A 289 4.38 -3.83 -1.87
N ASP A 290 5.44 -3.18 -1.41
CA ASP A 290 6.23 -3.60 -0.25
C ASP A 290 5.39 -3.64 1.03
N GLU A 291 4.55 -2.63 1.26
CA GLU A 291 3.64 -2.60 2.40
C GLU A 291 2.50 -3.64 2.27
N LYS A 292 1.98 -3.90 1.06
CA LYS A 292 1.02 -5.01 0.81
C LYS A 292 1.65 -6.37 1.16
N VAL A 293 2.86 -6.63 0.67
CA VAL A 293 3.63 -7.85 0.94
C VAL A 293 3.93 -8.00 2.44
N LYS A 294 4.30 -6.92 3.11
CA LYS A 294 4.51 -6.88 4.57
C LYS A 294 3.25 -7.27 5.35
N VAL A 295 2.06 -6.78 4.95
CA VAL A 295 0.78 -7.23 5.52
C VAL A 295 0.58 -8.74 5.33
N LEU A 296 0.77 -9.25 4.11
CA LEU A 296 0.56 -10.68 3.81
C LEU A 296 1.50 -11.57 4.62
N ASN A 297 2.76 -11.16 4.85
CA ASN A 297 3.70 -11.89 5.71
C ASN A 297 3.35 -11.82 7.22
N CYS A 298 2.40 -10.97 7.63
CA CYS A 298 1.84 -10.96 8.99
C CYS A 298 0.56 -11.81 9.12
N ILE A 299 0.15 -12.55 8.10
CA ILE A 299 -1.08 -13.37 8.11
C ILE A 299 -0.71 -14.85 8.21
N GLU A 300 -1.27 -15.55 9.20
CA GLU A 300 -1.15 -17.01 9.31
C GLU A 300 -2.02 -17.73 8.27
N PRO A 301 -1.65 -18.96 7.83
CA PRO A 301 -2.49 -19.77 6.97
C PRO A 301 -3.88 -20.02 7.56
N ILE A 302 -4.90 -19.96 6.70
CA ILE A 302 -6.30 -20.09 7.13
C ILE A 302 -6.56 -21.52 7.60
N LYS A 303 -7.27 -21.65 8.72
CA LYS A 303 -7.66 -22.93 9.32
C LYS A 303 -9.12 -23.23 9.02
N LEU A 304 -9.46 -24.53 8.86
CA LEU A 304 -10.83 -24.95 8.59
C LEU A 304 -11.80 -24.56 9.72
N GLU A 305 -11.36 -24.56 10.98
CA GLU A 305 -12.13 -24.14 12.17
C GLU A 305 -12.62 -22.66 12.14
N ASN A 306 -11.99 -21.84 11.31
CA ASN A 306 -12.29 -20.42 11.08
C ASN A 306 -12.88 -20.18 9.69
N THR A 307 -13.36 -21.24 9.04
CA THR A 307 -13.92 -21.24 7.68
C THR A 307 -15.30 -21.87 7.68
N VAL A 308 -16.24 -21.30 6.92
CA VAL A 308 -17.54 -21.91 6.59
C VAL A 308 -17.66 -22.01 5.08
N LEU A 309 -17.92 -23.23 4.59
CA LEU A 309 -18.07 -23.55 3.17
C LEU A 309 -19.53 -23.81 2.83
N GLY A 310 -19.99 -23.39 1.65
CA GLY A 310 -21.34 -23.63 1.19
C GLY A 310 -21.45 -23.92 -0.30
N GLN A 311 -22.50 -24.63 -0.69
CA GLN A 311 -22.83 -24.99 -2.07
C GLN A 311 -24.33 -24.75 -2.32
N TYR A 312 -24.68 -24.06 -3.41
CA TYR A 312 -26.08 -23.67 -3.64
C TYR A 312 -26.94 -24.81 -4.20
N GLN A 313 -28.17 -24.90 -3.66
CA GLN A 313 -29.25 -25.75 -4.15
C GLN A 313 -30.21 -24.92 -5.01
N GLY A 314 -30.91 -25.59 -5.93
CA GLY A 314 -31.81 -24.93 -6.88
C GLY A 314 -33.05 -24.30 -6.23
N ASP A 315 -33.62 -23.32 -6.91
CA ASP A 315 -34.86 -22.64 -6.53
C ASP A 315 -35.90 -22.88 -7.64
N LYS A 316 -36.92 -23.67 -7.29
CA LYS A 316 -38.01 -24.06 -8.20
C LYS A 316 -38.96 -22.92 -8.53
N GLU A 317 -39.08 -21.91 -7.67
CA GLU A 317 -39.93 -20.73 -7.90
C GLU A 317 -39.24 -19.77 -8.88
N ARG A 318 -37.90 -19.71 -8.86
CA ARG A 318 -37.08 -18.95 -9.82
C ARG A 318 -36.78 -19.68 -11.12
N ASN A 319 -37.01 -21.00 -11.18
CA ASN A 319 -36.52 -21.89 -12.23
C ASN A 319 -34.99 -21.82 -12.41
N GLU A 320 -34.26 -21.67 -11.29
CA GLU A 320 -32.79 -21.61 -11.25
C GLU A 320 -32.22 -22.94 -10.71
N PRO A 321 -31.42 -23.69 -11.49
CA PRO A 321 -30.94 -25.02 -11.11
C PRO A 321 -29.88 -24.95 -10.00
N GLY A 322 -29.77 -26.00 -9.20
CA GLY A 322 -28.72 -26.18 -8.20
C GLY A 322 -27.33 -26.42 -8.79
N TYR A 323 -26.27 -26.26 -7.99
CA TYR A 323 -24.90 -26.40 -8.51
C TYR A 323 -24.61 -27.81 -9.05
N LEU A 324 -25.09 -28.85 -8.35
CA LEU A 324 -25.00 -30.25 -8.80
C LEU A 324 -26.02 -30.61 -9.88
N GLU A 325 -26.92 -29.71 -10.29
CA GLU A 325 -27.87 -29.93 -11.38
C GLU A 325 -27.27 -29.51 -12.73
N ASP A 326 -26.34 -28.54 -12.75
CA ASP A 326 -25.51 -28.20 -13.93
C ASP A 326 -24.90 -29.49 -14.54
N PRO A 327 -25.13 -29.78 -15.83
CA PRO A 327 -24.65 -31.01 -16.47
C PRO A 327 -23.13 -31.03 -16.66
N THR A 328 -22.44 -29.89 -16.48
CA THR A 328 -20.98 -29.80 -16.55
C THR A 328 -20.28 -30.08 -15.20
N VAL A 329 -21.04 -30.27 -14.12
CA VAL A 329 -20.52 -30.49 -12.74
C VAL A 329 -20.64 -31.97 -12.35
N PRO A 330 -19.58 -32.58 -11.77
CA PRO A 330 -19.65 -33.93 -11.21
C PRO A 330 -20.72 -34.04 -10.11
N LYS A 331 -21.56 -35.08 -10.15
CA LYS A 331 -22.69 -35.23 -9.22
C LYS A 331 -22.27 -35.53 -7.77
N ASP A 332 -20.99 -35.80 -7.53
CA ASP A 332 -20.35 -35.96 -6.22
C ASP A 332 -19.50 -34.75 -5.79
N SER A 333 -19.53 -33.64 -6.56
CA SER A 333 -18.69 -32.46 -6.31
C SER A 333 -18.92 -31.85 -4.92
N VAL A 334 -17.82 -31.62 -4.21
CA VAL A 334 -17.78 -30.90 -2.94
C VAL A 334 -17.31 -29.45 -3.10
N THR A 335 -17.24 -28.94 -4.34
CA THR A 335 -16.71 -27.59 -4.61
C THR A 335 -17.56 -26.51 -3.95
N PRO A 336 -16.96 -25.60 -3.15
CA PRO A 336 -17.69 -24.50 -2.52
C PRO A 336 -18.02 -23.39 -3.52
N THR A 337 -19.30 -23.07 -3.65
CA THR A 337 -19.81 -21.87 -4.35
C THR A 337 -19.93 -20.66 -3.41
N PHE A 338 -19.80 -20.90 -2.10
CA PHE A 338 -19.77 -19.92 -1.02
C PHE A 338 -18.65 -20.24 -0.03
N ALA A 339 -17.96 -19.22 0.46
CA ALA A 339 -17.01 -19.33 1.55
C ALA A 339 -17.06 -18.10 2.47
N THR A 340 -16.92 -18.33 3.77
CA THR A 340 -16.58 -17.30 4.76
C THR A 340 -15.32 -17.73 5.48
N ALA A 341 -14.33 -16.85 5.60
CA ALA A 341 -13.08 -17.11 6.31
C ALA A 341 -12.77 -15.95 7.28
N ILE A 342 -12.28 -16.29 8.47
CA ILE A 342 -11.75 -15.32 9.44
C ILE A 342 -10.23 -15.38 9.44
N MET A 343 -9.60 -14.20 9.36
CA MET A 343 -8.16 -14.01 9.33
C MET A 343 -7.74 -12.92 10.33
N TYR A 344 -6.46 -12.94 10.70
CA TYR A 344 -5.86 -11.94 11.58
C TYR A 344 -4.56 -11.44 10.96
N VAL A 345 -4.33 -10.13 11.01
CA VAL A 345 -3.07 -9.51 10.62
C VAL A 345 -2.25 -9.31 11.89
N ASN A 346 -1.27 -10.18 12.12
CA ASN A 346 -0.48 -10.25 13.34
C ASN A 346 0.63 -9.17 13.38
N ASN A 347 0.21 -7.90 13.38
CA ASN A 347 1.08 -6.73 13.52
C ASN A 347 0.55 -5.75 14.59
N GLN A 348 1.33 -4.71 14.93
CA GLN A 348 0.98 -3.76 15.99
C GLN A 348 -0.35 -3.03 15.75
N ARG A 349 -0.71 -2.73 14.49
CA ARG A 349 -1.93 -2.02 14.12
C ARG A 349 -3.18 -2.88 14.26
N TRP A 350 -3.09 -4.18 13.96
CA TRP A 350 -4.24 -5.06 13.79
C TRP A 350 -4.33 -6.25 14.77
N ALA A 351 -3.36 -6.44 15.67
CA ALA A 351 -3.33 -7.57 16.60
C ALA A 351 -4.66 -7.79 17.36
N GLY A 352 -5.34 -8.90 17.06
CA GLY A 352 -6.63 -9.29 17.64
C GLY A 352 -7.88 -8.79 16.89
N VAL A 353 -7.73 -7.96 15.84
CA VAL A 353 -8.84 -7.51 14.99
C VAL A 353 -9.11 -8.59 13.92
N PRO A 354 -10.31 -9.19 13.87
CA PRO A 354 -10.67 -10.14 12.82
C PRO A 354 -10.95 -9.42 11.51
N PHE A 355 -10.35 -9.94 10.45
CA PHE A 355 -10.71 -9.68 9.06
C PHE A 355 -11.62 -10.82 8.59
N ILE A 356 -12.87 -10.48 8.33
CA ILE A 356 -13.91 -11.38 7.80
C ILE A 356 -13.93 -11.23 6.28
N MET A 357 -13.72 -12.32 5.54
CA MET A 357 -14.00 -12.35 4.10
C MET A 357 -15.18 -13.28 3.83
N LYS A 358 -16.20 -12.79 3.11
CA LYS A 358 -17.41 -13.53 2.75
C LYS A 358 -17.63 -13.42 1.24
N ALA A 359 -17.53 -14.54 0.52
CA ALA A 359 -17.67 -14.61 -0.94
C ALA A 359 -18.72 -15.66 -1.32
N GLY A 360 -19.60 -15.38 -2.28
CA GLY A 360 -20.45 -16.42 -2.84
C GLY A 360 -21.29 -16.03 -4.06
N LYS A 361 -21.69 -17.07 -4.81
CA LYS A 361 -22.60 -17.03 -5.96
C LYS A 361 -24.00 -17.49 -5.56
N ALA A 362 -25.01 -17.23 -6.40
CA ALA A 362 -26.41 -17.54 -6.15
C ALA A 362 -26.96 -16.95 -4.82
N LEU A 363 -26.62 -15.69 -4.51
CA LEU A 363 -27.01 -14.98 -3.28
C LEU A 363 -28.10 -13.92 -3.51
N ASN A 364 -28.69 -13.41 -2.42
CA ASN A 364 -29.85 -12.51 -2.44
C ASN A 364 -29.65 -11.14 -3.13
N GLU A 365 -28.43 -10.76 -3.46
CA GLU A 365 -28.09 -9.45 -4.05
C GLU A 365 -26.72 -9.51 -4.73
N ARG A 366 -26.49 -8.66 -5.73
CA ARG A 366 -25.16 -8.39 -6.27
C ARG A 366 -24.57 -7.26 -5.44
N LYS A 367 -23.50 -7.52 -4.67
CA LYS A 367 -22.84 -6.49 -3.84
C LYS A 367 -21.37 -6.83 -3.61
N VAL A 368 -20.52 -5.81 -3.71
CA VAL A 368 -19.20 -5.83 -3.09
C VAL A 368 -19.10 -4.65 -2.13
N GLU A 369 -18.70 -4.91 -0.89
CA GLU A 369 -18.70 -3.93 0.19
C GLU A 369 -17.57 -4.18 1.19
N ILE A 370 -16.91 -3.12 1.63
CA ILE A 370 -16.00 -3.09 2.78
C ILE A 370 -16.75 -2.44 3.94
N ARG A 371 -16.71 -3.03 5.12
CA ARG A 371 -17.33 -2.52 6.35
C ARG A 371 -16.33 -2.58 7.49
N VAL A 372 -15.86 -1.42 7.92
CA VAL A 372 -14.99 -1.24 9.09
C VAL A 372 -15.89 -0.90 10.28
N GLN A 373 -16.03 -1.83 11.22
CA GLN A 373 -16.87 -1.64 12.41
C GLN A 373 -16.01 -1.15 13.57
N PHE A 374 -16.45 -0.09 14.25
CA PHE A 374 -15.71 0.53 15.35
C PHE A 374 -16.09 -0.06 16.72
N CYS A 375 -15.15 0.00 17.66
CA CYS A 375 -15.34 -0.28 19.08
C CYS A 375 -16.43 0.62 19.68
N ARG A 376 -17.16 0.12 20.68
CA ARG A 376 -18.11 0.96 21.45
C ARG A 376 -17.34 2.04 22.24
N PRO A 377 -17.84 3.29 22.28
CA PRO A 377 -17.23 4.35 23.10
C PRO A 377 -17.14 3.96 24.59
N PRO A 378 -16.01 4.24 25.28
CA PRO A 378 -15.88 3.96 26.71
C PRO A 378 -16.98 4.62 27.55
N GLY A 379 -17.53 3.87 28.51
CA GLY A 379 -18.56 4.37 29.43
C GLY A 379 -19.96 4.59 28.82
N VAL A 380 -20.18 4.23 27.55
CA VAL A 380 -21.46 4.47 26.85
C VAL A 380 -22.69 3.92 27.59
N GLU A 381 -22.57 2.74 28.21
CA GLU A 381 -23.66 2.08 28.96
C GLU A 381 -24.03 2.82 30.26
N HIS A 382 -23.10 3.61 30.82
CA HIS A 382 -23.35 4.46 31.99
C HIS A 382 -23.94 5.83 31.59
N MET A 383 -23.54 6.37 30.44
CA MET A 383 -24.07 7.64 29.91
C MET A 383 -25.48 7.49 29.31
N PHE A 384 -25.80 6.32 28.76
CA PHE A 384 -27.09 6.03 28.11
C PHE A 384 -27.75 4.76 28.72
N PRO A 385 -28.06 4.75 30.02
CA PRO A 385 -28.53 3.55 30.72
C PRO A 385 -29.85 3.04 30.14
N GLY A 386 -29.90 1.74 29.81
CA GLY A 386 -31.04 1.10 29.18
C GLY A 386 -31.23 1.38 27.68
N ILE A 387 -30.38 2.21 27.05
CA ILE A 387 -30.42 2.50 25.61
C ILE A 387 -29.26 1.76 24.92
N GLN A 388 -29.58 0.79 24.07
CA GLN A 388 -28.58 0.09 23.27
C GLN A 388 -28.08 1.01 22.14
N ILE A 389 -26.95 1.68 22.36
CA ILE A 389 -26.29 2.51 21.35
C ILE A 389 -25.69 1.61 20.24
N PRO A 390 -26.06 1.83 18.95
CA PRO A 390 -25.47 1.13 17.82
C PRO A 390 -23.96 1.32 17.72
N VAL A 391 -23.25 0.31 17.20
CA VAL A 391 -21.84 0.45 16.81
C VAL A 391 -21.72 1.35 15.57
N GLN A 392 -20.66 2.13 15.50
CA GLN A 392 -20.36 2.97 14.33
C GLN A 392 -19.70 2.10 13.25
N GLU A 393 -19.95 2.43 11.98
CA GLU A 393 -19.43 1.69 10.83
C GLU A 393 -19.03 2.64 9.71
N LEU A 394 -17.78 2.57 9.24
CA LEU A 394 -17.40 3.14 7.95
C LEU A 394 -17.61 2.08 6.88
N VAL A 395 -18.27 2.46 5.79
CA VAL A 395 -18.64 1.54 4.71
C VAL A 395 -18.20 2.09 3.37
N LEU A 396 -17.59 1.26 2.55
CA LEU A 396 -17.30 1.54 1.15
C LEU A 396 -18.03 0.50 0.29
N ARG A 397 -18.97 0.93 -0.54
CA ARG A 397 -19.68 0.08 -1.49
C ARG A 397 -18.93 0.13 -2.83
N LEU A 398 -18.38 -1.01 -3.25
CA LEU A 398 -17.47 -1.17 -4.40
C LEU A 398 -18.20 -1.56 -5.71
N GLN A 399 -19.45 -2.00 -5.59
CA GLN A 399 -20.46 -2.15 -6.65
C GLN A 399 -21.73 -2.83 -6.08
N PRO A 400 -22.91 -2.63 -6.68
CA PRO A 400 -23.28 -1.51 -7.55
C PRO A 400 -23.27 -0.18 -6.78
N GLU A 401 -23.45 0.93 -7.50
CA GLU A 401 -23.66 2.27 -6.92
C GLU A 401 -22.54 2.65 -5.95
N GLU A 402 -21.36 2.91 -6.50
CA GLU A 402 -20.15 3.28 -5.78
C GLU A 402 -20.42 4.39 -4.74
N ALA A 403 -20.10 4.12 -3.46
CA ALA A 403 -20.41 5.03 -2.35
C ALA A 403 -19.49 4.85 -1.14
N VAL A 404 -19.34 5.91 -0.34
CA VAL A 404 -18.74 5.87 1.00
C VAL A 404 -19.75 6.43 2.00
N TYR A 405 -20.02 5.72 3.08
CA TYR A 405 -20.89 6.23 4.15
C TYR A 405 -20.41 5.85 5.55
N LEU A 406 -20.55 6.79 6.49
CA LEU A 406 -20.19 6.62 7.89
C LEU A 406 -21.46 6.62 8.75
N LYS A 407 -21.79 5.47 9.34
CA LYS A 407 -22.84 5.35 10.35
C LYS A 407 -22.37 5.97 11.67
N ILE A 408 -23.12 6.98 12.12
CA ILE A 408 -22.93 7.72 13.37
C ILE A 408 -24.20 7.64 14.23
N ASN A 409 -24.07 7.97 15.51
CA ASN A 409 -25.21 8.06 16.42
C ASN A 409 -25.58 9.53 16.66
N VAL A 410 -26.86 9.86 16.51
CA VAL A 410 -27.41 11.23 16.63
C VAL A 410 -28.67 11.25 17.49
N LYS A 411 -29.11 12.43 17.96
CA LYS A 411 -30.43 12.57 18.59
C LYS A 411 -31.52 12.30 17.55
N SER A 412 -32.51 11.49 17.92
CA SER A 412 -33.78 11.36 17.19
C SER A 412 -34.36 12.75 16.83
N PRO A 413 -34.75 13.01 15.57
CA PRO A 413 -35.44 14.26 15.20
C PRO A 413 -36.74 14.49 15.98
N GLY A 414 -37.14 15.75 16.11
CA GLY A 414 -38.33 16.14 16.89
C GLY A 414 -38.10 16.11 18.41
N LEU A 415 -39.17 15.81 19.16
CA LEU A 415 -39.23 15.97 20.62
C LEU A 415 -38.56 14.85 21.43
N GLN A 416 -38.30 13.68 20.83
CA GLN A 416 -37.63 12.57 21.51
C GLN A 416 -36.14 12.89 21.76
N THR A 417 -35.55 12.35 22.82
CA THR A 417 -34.13 12.55 23.18
C THR A 417 -33.28 11.29 23.00
N GLN A 418 -33.88 10.18 22.55
CA GLN A 418 -33.18 8.92 22.33
C GLN A 418 -32.15 9.05 21.19
N ALA A 419 -31.00 8.39 21.34
CA ALA A 419 -30.00 8.26 20.29
C ALA A 419 -30.42 7.21 19.24
N ILE A 420 -30.24 7.53 17.96
CA ILE A 420 -30.50 6.66 16.81
C ILE A 420 -29.27 6.62 15.89
N SER A 421 -29.15 5.55 15.09
CA SER A 421 -28.17 5.52 14.00
C SER A 421 -28.65 6.41 12.85
N SER A 422 -27.71 7.11 12.22
CA SER A 422 -27.85 7.85 10.95
C SER A 422 -26.56 7.71 10.16
N GLU A 423 -26.58 7.90 8.85
CA GLU A 423 -25.34 8.01 8.06
C GLU A 423 -24.97 9.45 7.65
N LEU A 424 -23.68 9.65 7.42
CA LEU A 424 -23.13 10.68 6.54
C LEU A 424 -22.73 9.98 5.23
N ASP A 425 -23.34 10.34 4.10
CA ASP A 425 -23.21 9.62 2.82
C ASP A 425 -22.47 10.42 1.74
N LEU A 426 -21.76 9.69 0.87
CA LEU A 426 -21.16 10.12 -0.37
C LEU A 426 -21.43 9.05 -1.45
N SER A 427 -22.64 9.06 -2.01
CA SER A 427 -22.99 8.29 -3.20
C SER A 427 -22.48 8.97 -4.47
N TYR A 428 -21.67 8.27 -5.27
CA TYR A 428 -20.95 8.88 -6.41
C TYR A 428 -21.89 9.33 -7.53
N SER A 429 -22.94 8.56 -7.81
CA SER A 429 -23.97 8.88 -8.81
C SER A 429 -24.65 10.22 -8.56
N GLU A 430 -24.93 10.54 -7.29
CA GLU A 430 -25.57 11.80 -6.90
C GLU A 430 -24.56 12.96 -6.82
N ARG A 431 -23.37 12.71 -6.25
CA ARG A 431 -22.39 13.79 -6.01
C ARG A 431 -21.57 14.16 -7.24
N TYR A 432 -21.34 13.23 -8.17
CA TYR A 432 -20.52 13.41 -9.37
C TYR A 432 -21.33 13.17 -10.65
N GLU A 433 -22.61 13.53 -10.64
CA GLU A 433 -23.53 13.53 -11.80
C GLU A 433 -22.83 14.03 -13.08
N GLY A 434 -22.93 13.25 -14.16
CA GLY A 434 -22.26 13.51 -15.45
C GLY A 434 -20.81 13.03 -15.54
N THR A 435 -20.17 12.60 -14.45
CA THR A 435 -18.81 12.02 -14.47
C THR A 435 -18.87 10.54 -14.83
N GLU A 436 -18.16 10.13 -15.89
CA GLU A 436 -18.01 8.71 -16.24
C GLU A 436 -16.90 8.05 -15.41
N LEU A 437 -17.27 7.04 -14.61
CA LEU A 437 -16.30 6.14 -13.99
C LEU A 437 -15.81 5.12 -15.04
N PRO A 438 -14.49 5.01 -15.30
CA PRO A 438 -13.96 4.08 -16.28
C PRO A 438 -14.07 2.62 -15.79
N ASP A 439 -14.19 1.68 -16.73
CA ASP A 439 -14.06 0.26 -16.40
C ASP A 439 -12.66 -0.06 -15.89
N ALA A 440 -12.56 -1.01 -14.96
CA ALA A 440 -11.29 -1.36 -14.32
C ALA A 440 -10.21 -1.81 -15.33
N TYR A 441 -10.60 -2.43 -16.44
CA TYR A 441 -9.66 -2.80 -17.51
C TYR A 441 -9.11 -1.57 -18.24
N THR A 442 -9.94 -0.55 -18.51
CA THR A 442 -9.54 0.75 -19.06
C THR A 442 -8.54 1.45 -18.15
N ARG A 443 -8.82 1.49 -16.83
CA ARG A 443 -7.94 2.10 -15.83
C ARG A 443 -6.58 1.40 -15.76
N LEU A 444 -6.58 0.06 -15.65
CA LEU A 444 -5.35 -0.73 -15.58
C LEU A 444 -4.53 -0.63 -16.86
N MET A 445 -5.14 -0.68 -18.05
CA MET A 445 -4.41 -0.47 -19.31
C MET A 445 -3.67 0.86 -19.34
N LEU A 446 -4.30 1.96 -18.91
CA LEU A 446 -3.66 3.27 -18.84
C LEU A 446 -2.47 3.29 -17.86
N ASP A 447 -2.61 2.62 -16.72
CA ASP A 447 -1.50 2.47 -15.77
C ASP A 447 -0.33 1.65 -16.37
N VAL A 448 -0.58 0.62 -17.20
CA VAL A 448 0.49 -0.11 -17.92
C VAL A 448 1.18 0.77 -18.97
N LEU A 449 0.43 1.59 -19.73
CA LEU A 449 1.02 2.53 -20.69
C LEU A 449 1.91 3.57 -19.97
N ARG A 450 1.48 4.02 -18.79
CA ARG A 450 2.23 4.94 -17.90
C ARG A 450 3.32 4.26 -17.07
N GLY A 451 3.47 2.93 -17.15
CA GLY A 451 4.45 2.17 -16.35
C GLY A 451 4.12 2.04 -14.85
N LYS A 452 2.94 2.47 -14.41
CA LYS A 452 2.50 2.45 -13.01
C LYS A 452 2.13 1.02 -12.60
N GLN A 453 2.92 0.40 -11.72
CA GLN A 453 2.70 -0.99 -11.26
C GLN A 453 1.91 -1.12 -9.95
N ALA A 454 1.52 -0.01 -9.29
CA ALA A 454 0.88 -0.04 -7.96
C ALA A 454 -0.41 -0.89 -7.90
N ALA A 455 -1.17 -0.91 -9.00
CA ALA A 455 -2.43 -1.65 -9.14
C ALA A 455 -2.25 -3.05 -9.77
N PHE A 456 -1.04 -3.63 -9.69
CA PHE A 456 -0.71 -4.94 -10.26
C PHE A 456 -0.03 -5.84 -9.22
N VAL A 457 -0.32 -7.15 -9.27
CA VAL A 457 0.11 -8.08 -8.22
C VAL A 457 1.55 -8.53 -8.46
N ARG A 458 2.42 -8.31 -7.45
CA ARG A 458 3.84 -8.66 -7.52
C ARG A 458 4.07 -10.16 -7.28
N ASP A 459 5.20 -10.68 -7.73
CA ASP A 459 5.55 -12.10 -7.61
C ASP A 459 5.60 -12.61 -6.15
N ASP A 460 6.28 -11.87 -5.29
CA ASP A 460 6.36 -12.13 -3.84
C ASP A 460 5.00 -11.93 -3.14
N GLU A 461 4.16 -11.06 -3.67
CA GLU A 461 2.80 -10.83 -3.22
C GLU A 461 1.88 -12.02 -3.51
N LEU A 462 1.91 -12.58 -4.73
CA LEU A 462 1.20 -13.82 -5.07
C LEU A 462 1.74 -15.02 -4.28
N ARG A 463 3.07 -15.10 -4.06
CA ARG A 463 3.66 -16.15 -3.23
C ARG A 463 3.18 -16.08 -1.78
N ALA A 464 3.07 -14.88 -1.21
CA ALA A 464 2.53 -14.68 0.13
C ALA A 464 1.03 -15.01 0.19
N ALA A 465 0.26 -14.58 -0.80
CA ALA A 465 -1.15 -14.95 -0.94
C ALA A 465 -1.35 -16.48 -0.99
N TRP A 466 -0.57 -17.20 -1.81
CA TRP A 466 -0.68 -18.65 -1.89
C TRP A 466 -0.24 -19.38 -0.62
N LYS A 467 0.73 -18.89 0.14
CA LYS A 467 1.08 -19.44 1.47
C LYS A 467 -0.09 -19.40 2.46
N ILE A 468 -0.91 -18.35 2.40
CA ILE A 468 -2.07 -18.17 3.29
C ILE A 468 -3.19 -19.18 2.96
N PHE A 469 -3.45 -19.42 1.67
CA PHE A 469 -4.60 -20.21 1.22
C PHE A 469 -4.30 -21.69 0.91
N THR A 470 -3.07 -22.05 0.52
CA THR A 470 -2.75 -23.42 0.06
C THR A 470 -3.03 -24.50 1.11
N PRO A 471 -2.71 -24.32 2.42
CA PRO A 471 -3.00 -25.34 3.42
C PRO A 471 -4.51 -25.63 3.56
N LEU A 472 -5.35 -24.58 3.59
CA LEU A 472 -6.81 -24.72 3.62
C LEU A 472 -7.33 -25.44 2.37
N LEU A 473 -6.83 -25.07 1.19
CA LEU A 473 -7.28 -25.66 -0.08
C LEU A 473 -6.95 -27.16 -0.15
N LYS A 474 -5.72 -27.54 0.22
CA LYS A 474 -5.31 -28.95 0.31
C LYS A 474 -6.13 -29.70 1.38
N GLU A 475 -6.38 -29.09 2.54
CA GLU A 475 -7.23 -29.71 3.58
C GLU A 475 -8.67 -29.98 3.08
N ILE A 476 -9.28 -29.03 2.35
CA ILE A 476 -10.61 -29.17 1.75
C ILE A 476 -10.65 -30.31 0.73
N GLU A 477 -9.60 -30.41 -0.09
CA GLU A 477 -9.51 -31.38 -1.20
C GLU A 477 -9.17 -32.80 -0.70
N ASP A 478 -8.17 -32.94 0.18
CA ASP A 478 -7.74 -34.22 0.77
C ASP A 478 -8.82 -34.84 1.66
N GLN A 479 -9.51 -34.05 2.49
CA GLN A 479 -10.61 -34.54 3.34
C GLN A 479 -11.95 -34.60 2.61
N ARG A 480 -12.06 -34.05 1.39
CA ARG A 480 -13.31 -33.80 0.65
C ARG A 480 -14.39 -33.16 1.54
N VAL A 481 -14.03 -32.06 2.20
CA VAL A 481 -14.90 -31.37 3.17
C VAL A 481 -16.22 -30.99 2.52
N LYS A 482 -17.33 -31.56 3.01
CA LYS A 482 -18.65 -31.32 2.43
C LYS A 482 -19.11 -29.88 2.72
N PRO A 483 -19.41 -29.06 1.69
CA PRO A 483 -19.97 -27.73 1.89
C PRO A 483 -21.41 -27.80 2.38
N LEU A 484 -21.84 -26.81 3.15
CA LEU A 484 -23.20 -26.69 3.66
C LEU A 484 -24.18 -26.28 2.53
N PRO A 485 -25.38 -26.88 2.46
CA PRO A 485 -26.39 -26.46 1.49
C PRO A 485 -26.91 -25.05 1.82
N TYR A 486 -27.13 -24.24 0.80
CA TYR A 486 -27.92 -23.01 0.92
C TYR A 486 -28.83 -22.83 -0.30
N ALA A 487 -30.03 -22.26 -0.10
CA ALA A 487 -30.95 -22.01 -1.21
C ALA A 487 -30.42 -20.88 -2.11
N PHE A 488 -30.67 -20.99 -3.42
CA PHE A 488 -30.43 -19.91 -4.38
C PHE A 488 -31.14 -18.62 -3.91
N GLY A 489 -30.48 -17.47 -4.03
CA GLY A 489 -31.04 -16.18 -3.61
C GLY A 489 -31.09 -15.96 -2.09
N SER A 490 -30.45 -16.80 -1.28
CA SER A 490 -30.32 -16.61 0.18
C SER A 490 -29.07 -15.79 0.57
N ARG A 491 -28.76 -15.70 1.87
CA ARG A 491 -27.54 -15.03 2.40
C ARG A 491 -26.31 -15.95 2.48
N GLY A 492 -26.43 -17.19 2.02
CA GLY A 492 -25.50 -18.29 2.30
C GLY A 492 -25.90 -19.08 3.56
N PRO A 493 -25.09 -20.07 4.00
CA PRO A 493 -25.38 -20.88 5.18
C PRO A 493 -25.49 -20.04 6.46
N THR A 494 -26.38 -20.44 7.37
CA THR A 494 -26.60 -19.80 8.69
C THR A 494 -25.33 -19.72 9.53
N GLU A 495 -24.53 -20.77 9.48
CA GLU A 495 -23.28 -20.99 10.19
C GLU A 495 -22.22 -19.94 9.81
N SER A 496 -22.33 -19.31 8.63
CA SER A 496 -21.50 -18.16 8.23
C SER A 496 -21.78 -16.95 9.12
N ASP A 497 -23.05 -16.64 9.37
CA ASP A 497 -23.43 -15.52 10.22
C ASP A 497 -23.16 -15.87 11.70
N GLU A 498 -23.23 -17.14 12.11
CA GLU A 498 -22.76 -17.60 13.44
C GLU A 498 -21.24 -17.41 13.63
N LEU A 499 -20.42 -17.85 12.67
CA LEU A 499 -18.96 -17.67 12.68
C LEU A 499 -18.57 -16.18 12.77
N ILE A 500 -19.28 -15.32 12.04
CA ILE A 500 -19.07 -13.88 12.04
C ILE A 500 -19.46 -13.25 13.41
N ASN A 501 -20.60 -13.64 13.97
CA ASN A 501 -21.00 -13.19 15.31
C ASN A 501 -20.04 -13.68 16.40
N ARG A 502 -19.50 -14.91 16.28
CA ARG A 502 -18.52 -15.52 17.22
C ARG A 502 -17.26 -14.68 17.38
N VAL A 503 -16.85 -13.96 16.34
CA VAL A 503 -15.65 -13.10 16.36
C VAL A 503 -15.96 -11.61 16.62
N GLY A 504 -17.18 -11.29 17.05
CA GLY A 504 -17.53 -9.97 17.59
C GLY A 504 -18.01 -8.93 16.58
N PHE A 505 -18.19 -9.29 15.30
CA PHE A 505 -18.91 -8.44 14.35
C PHE A 505 -20.42 -8.48 14.65
N HIS A 506 -21.06 -7.32 14.78
CA HIS A 506 -22.48 -7.21 15.06
C HIS A 506 -23.26 -6.72 13.84
N TYR A 507 -24.12 -7.57 13.26
CA TYR A 507 -24.97 -7.18 12.12
C TYR A 507 -26.19 -6.37 12.59
N HIS A 508 -26.16 -5.05 12.39
CA HIS A 508 -27.28 -4.15 12.70
C HIS A 508 -28.14 -3.85 11.47
N ASP A 509 -29.28 -4.54 11.35
CA ASP A 509 -30.28 -4.28 10.32
C ASP A 509 -31.19 -3.10 10.69
N VAL A 510 -31.06 -2.00 9.96
CA VAL A 510 -31.86 -0.78 10.18
C VAL A 510 -33.33 -0.99 9.73
N SER A 511 -33.56 -1.82 8.71
CA SER A 511 -34.88 -1.98 8.09
C SER A 511 -35.86 -2.76 8.97
N LEU A 512 -35.37 -3.78 9.69
CA LEU A 512 -36.18 -4.63 10.55
C LEU A 512 -36.72 -3.89 11.78
N ASN A 513 -35.95 -2.95 12.34
CA ASN A 513 -36.41 -2.15 13.48
C ASN A 513 -37.44 -1.09 13.07
N ALA A 514 -37.32 -0.47 11.90
CA ALA A 514 -38.34 0.43 11.36
C ALA A 514 -39.69 -0.31 11.21
N LYS A 515 -39.70 -1.50 10.58
CA LYS A 515 -40.92 -2.31 10.43
C LYS A 515 -41.49 -2.79 11.78
N LYS A 516 -40.64 -3.23 12.72
CA LYS A 516 -41.07 -3.65 14.06
C LYS A 516 -41.55 -2.51 14.96
N MET A 517 -41.09 -1.27 14.76
CA MET A 517 -41.64 -0.11 15.45
C MET A 517 -42.98 0.32 14.86
N ALA A 518 -43.12 0.35 13.53
CA ALA A 518 -44.41 0.62 12.88
C ALA A 518 -45.50 -0.39 13.30
N GLN A 519 -45.17 -1.69 13.32
CA GLN A 519 -46.07 -2.75 13.79
C GLN A 519 -46.38 -2.71 15.30
N ARG A 520 -45.66 -1.93 16.09
CA ARG A 520 -45.93 -1.71 17.53
C ARG A 520 -46.74 -0.44 17.82
N GLN A 521 -47.18 0.29 16.80
CA GLN A 521 -47.99 1.52 16.94
C GLN A 521 -49.45 1.33 16.50
N GLN A 522 -49.99 0.12 16.57
CA GLN A 522 -51.45 -0.06 16.61
C GLN A 522 -51.95 0.17 18.05
N PRO A 523 -52.92 1.07 18.29
CA PRO A 523 -53.41 1.35 19.62
C PRO A 523 -54.33 0.23 20.12
N ASN A 524 -54.02 -0.35 21.27
CA ASN A 524 -54.98 -1.18 22.00
C ASN A 524 -56.16 -0.30 22.44
N GLU A 525 -57.39 -0.76 22.19
CA GLU A 525 -58.60 -0.06 22.64
C GLU A 525 -58.61 0.15 24.17
N CYS A 526 -58.90 1.37 24.60
CA CYS A 526 -59.29 1.68 25.97
C CYS A 526 -60.48 2.64 25.94
N ARG A 527 -61.60 2.25 26.57
CA ARG A 527 -62.86 2.99 26.57
C ARG A 527 -62.90 3.99 27.72
N GLY A 528 -63.22 5.26 27.45
CA GLY A 528 -63.47 6.25 28.51
C GLY A 528 -63.59 7.67 27.95
N PRO A 529 -64.41 8.56 28.54
CA PRO A 529 -65.24 9.41 27.68
C PRO A 529 -65.10 10.93 27.90
N HIS A 530 -65.55 11.69 26.86
CA HIS A 530 -65.82 13.14 26.83
C HIS A 530 -64.69 14.10 27.22
N PHE A 531 -64.34 15.02 26.31
CA PHE A 531 -64.90 16.39 26.34
C PHE A 531 -64.73 17.09 24.98
N THR A 532 -65.36 18.26 24.81
CA THR A 532 -65.60 18.95 23.54
C THR A 532 -64.62 20.09 23.22
N GLU A 533 -64.47 20.35 21.91
CA GLU A 533 -64.25 21.65 21.24
C GLU A 533 -63.54 22.81 21.97
N HIS A 534 -62.46 23.34 21.37
CA HIS A 534 -62.43 24.76 20.96
C HIS A 534 -61.30 25.09 19.95
N LEU A 535 -61.68 25.88 18.92
CA LEU A 535 -60.97 26.90 18.10
C LEU A 535 -59.45 26.76 17.77
N MET A 536 -58.96 27.01 16.53
CA MET A 536 -58.93 28.29 15.76
C MET A 536 -58.20 29.44 16.49
N LEU A 537 -57.41 30.35 15.91
CA LEU A 537 -56.93 30.71 14.54
C LEU A 537 -55.41 31.09 14.68
N LEU A 538 -54.55 31.34 13.67
CA LEU A 538 -54.66 32.20 12.48
C LEU A 538 -53.67 31.81 11.36
N HIS A 539 -54.18 31.87 10.11
CA HIS A 539 -53.47 32.15 8.85
C HIS A 539 -53.83 33.63 8.45
N PRO A 540 -53.69 34.16 7.20
CA PRO A 540 -53.00 33.76 5.95
C PRO A 540 -52.19 34.95 5.30
N HIS A 541 -52.04 34.91 3.95
CA HIS A 541 -51.86 36.01 2.94
C HIS A 541 -50.47 36.09 2.26
N ILE A 542 -50.24 36.56 1.00
CA ILE A 542 -51.01 36.89 -0.25
C ILE A 542 -49.94 37.15 -1.37
N TYR A 543 -50.10 36.99 -2.70
CA TYR A 543 -50.89 36.12 -3.62
C TYR A 543 -50.37 36.30 -5.09
N HIS A 544 -50.56 35.28 -5.95
CA HIS A 544 -50.68 35.33 -7.44
C HIS A 544 -49.48 35.78 -8.33
N GLN A 545 -49.23 35.25 -9.55
CA GLN A 545 -50.06 34.92 -10.76
C GLN A 545 -50.54 36.16 -11.54
N PRO A 546 -50.94 36.14 -12.85
CA PRO A 546 -51.41 35.02 -13.72
C PRO A 546 -50.73 34.97 -15.14
N SER A 547 -51.25 34.35 -16.21
CA SER A 547 -51.68 32.94 -16.50
C SER A 547 -52.00 32.76 -18.01
N THR A 548 -51.74 31.60 -18.65
CA THR A 548 -52.42 31.04 -19.87
C THR A 548 -51.82 29.64 -20.16
N CYS A 549 -52.56 28.52 -20.31
CA CYS A 549 -53.59 28.10 -21.29
C CYS A 549 -53.01 27.64 -22.66
N ASP A 550 -53.38 26.50 -23.27
CA ASP A 550 -54.25 25.40 -22.79
C ASP A 550 -54.17 24.12 -23.68
N ASN A 551 -54.74 23.01 -23.17
CA ASN A 551 -55.42 21.87 -23.84
C ASN A 551 -54.83 20.42 -23.83
N LEU A 552 -55.70 19.50 -23.33
CA LEU A 552 -55.89 18.08 -23.71
C LEU A 552 -54.73 17.09 -23.43
N SER A 553 -54.82 16.08 -22.54
CA SER A 553 -55.96 15.33 -21.95
C SER A 553 -56.69 14.42 -22.96
N ASP A 554 -57.13 13.18 -22.67
CA ASP A 554 -57.03 12.29 -21.48
C ASP A 554 -57.06 10.81 -21.94
N TYR A 555 -56.77 9.85 -21.05
CA TYR A 555 -57.66 8.69 -20.82
C TYR A 555 -57.39 8.02 -19.46
N ASN A 556 -58.44 7.44 -18.86
CA ASN A 556 -58.50 7.17 -17.41
C ASN A 556 -58.06 5.76 -16.97
N VAL A 557 -57.72 5.68 -15.69
CA VAL A 557 -57.70 4.45 -14.88
C VAL A 557 -59.13 4.04 -14.51
N THR A 558 -59.44 2.75 -14.52
CA THR A 558 -60.72 2.19 -14.04
C THR A 558 -60.53 1.04 -13.05
N GLU A 559 -61.03 1.28 -11.83
CA GLU A 559 -61.88 0.40 -11.01
C GLU A 559 -61.40 -0.97 -10.46
N VAL A 560 -61.91 -1.24 -9.25
CA VAL A 560 -61.83 -2.45 -8.39
C VAL A 560 -62.97 -3.43 -8.77
N PRO A 561 -63.08 -4.71 -8.29
CA PRO A 561 -62.86 -5.17 -6.90
C PRO A 561 -62.25 -6.60 -6.75
N SER A 562 -62.51 -7.25 -5.61
CA SER A 562 -62.03 -8.57 -5.16
C SER A 562 -63.19 -9.53 -4.83
N MET A 563 -62.86 -10.79 -4.47
CA MET A 563 -63.75 -11.83 -3.90
C MET A 563 -64.69 -12.53 -4.92
N ASP A 564 -65.07 -13.81 -4.82
CA ASP A 564 -64.91 -14.80 -3.72
C ASP A 564 -64.80 -16.28 -4.23
N GLU A 565 -64.98 -17.25 -3.34
CA GLU A 565 -65.01 -18.74 -3.47
C GLU A 565 -65.78 -19.28 -4.71
N GLU A 566 -65.43 -20.45 -5.29
CA GLU A 566 -66.03 -21.75 -4.89
C GLU A 566 -65.30 -23.02 -5.45
N THR A 567 -65.81 -24.21 -5.08
CA THR A 567 -65.24 -25.56 -5.33
C THR A 567 -65.58 -26.20 -6.69
N SER A 568 -64.69 -27.04 -7.25
CA SER A 568 -65.03 -28.43 -7.65
C SER A 568 -63.86 -29.28 -8.23
N GLN A 569 -63.79 -30.52 -7.73
CA GLN A 569 -63.54 -31.84 -8.38
C GLN A 569 -62.69 -32.02 -9.67
N GLU A 570 -61.87 -33.09 -9.61
CA GLU A 570 -61.59 -34.10 -10.68
C GLU A 570 -60.78 -33.67 -11.94
N SER A 571 -59.97 -34.53 -12.58
CA SER A 571 -59.45 -35.88 -12.26
C SER A 571 -58.20 -36.23 -13.12
N GLU A 572 -57.79 -37.51 -13.07
CA GLU A 572 -57.06 -38.33 -14.09
C GLU A 572 -57.07 -37.78 -15.53
N ASP A 573 -56.07 -38.00 -16.41
CA ASP A 573 -54.86 -38.84 -16.46
C ASP A 573 -53.88 -38.16 -17.48
N GLY A 574 -52.66 -38.57 -17.83
CA GLY A 574 -51.92 -39.82 -17.69
C GLY A 574 -51.09 -40.06 -18.99
N TYR A 575 -49.95 -40.76 -18.89
CA TYR A 575 -49.12 -41.28 -20.03
C TYR A 575 -48.32 -40.22 -20.86
N LYS A 576 -46.98 -40.34 -21.00
CA LYS A 576 -46.17 -41.14 -21.97
C LYS A 576 -46.36 -40.69 -23.45
N LYS A 577 -45.33 -40.64 -24.32
CA LYS A 577 -44.09 -41.46 -24.38
C LYS A 577 -42.98 -40.78 -25.22
N GLU A 578 -41.75 -41.31 -25.17
CA GLU A 578 -40.61 -40.90 -26.02
C GLU A 578 -40.67 -41.50 -27.46
N MET A 579 -39.94 -40.89 -28.41
CA MET A 579 -39.11 -41.48 -29.51
C MET A 579 -38.81 -40.37 -30.58
N THR A 580 -37.60 -39.83 -30.78
CA THR A 580 -36.30 -40.34 -31.33
C THR A 580 -36.15 -40.27 -32.86
N CYS A 581 -35.05 -39.60 -33.34
CA CYS A 581 -34.34 -39.83 -34.62
C CYS A 581 -35.06 -39.38 -35.94
N ASN A 582 -34.42 -38.98 -37.06
CA ASN A 582 -33.02 -38.60 -37.38
C ASN A 582 -32.92 -37.90 -38.79
N ASP A 583 -31.69 -37.50 -39.18
CA ASP A 583 -31.12 -37.35 -40.57
C ASP A 583 -31.49 -36.20 -41.56
N ASP A 584 -30.41 -35.59 -42.12
CA ASP A 584 -30.09 -35.12 -43.50
C ASP A 584 -30.99 -34.24 -44.43
N VAL A 585 -30.58 -32.96 -44.61
CA VAL A 585 -29.84 -32.37 -45.78
C VAL A 585 -30.11 -32.90 -47.23
N PRO A 586 -30.08 -32.11 -48.35
CA PRO A 586 -30.11 -30.64 -48.61
C PRO A 586 -31.13 -30.18 -49.71
N THR A 587 -31.14 -28.87 -50.07
CA THR A 587 -31.30 -28.40 -51.47
C THR A 587 -30.69 -27.01 -51.72
N THR A 588 -30.43 -26.69 -53.00
CA THR A 588 -29.83 -25.44 -53.51
C THR A 588 -30.70 -24.83 -54.62
N GLU A 589 -30.64 -23.50 -54.83
CA GLU A 589 -31.08 -22.90 -56.10
C GLU A 589 -30.30 -21.61 -56.44
N THR A 590 -30.33 -21.18 -57.71
CA THR A 590 -29.38 -20.23 -58.31
C THR A 590 -30.00 -19.38 -59.42
N SER A 591 -29.59 -18.11 -59.56
CA SER A 591 -29.75 -17.36 -60.83
C SER A 591 -28.80 -16.15 -60.96
N GLU A 592 -28.31 -15.95 -62.18
CA GLU A 592 -27.65 -14.73 -62.71
C GLU A 592 -28.75 -13.87 -63.42
N PHE A 593 -28.56 -12.71 -64.07
CA PHE A 593 -27.47 -12.13 -64.88
C PHE A 593 -27.76 -10.61 -65.16
N ILE A 594 -26.91 -9.97 -66.00
CA ILE A 594 -27.11 -8.73 -66.82
C ILE A 594 -26.43 -7.43 -66.33
N GLU A 595 -25.61 -6.84 -67.24
CA GLU A 595 -24.98 -5.50 -67.18
C GLU A 595 -25.68 -4.51 -68.14
N ILE A 596 -25.59 -3.18 -67.90
CA ILE A 596 -25.60 -2.11 -68.94
C ILE A 596 -24.74 -0.90 -68.48
N GLU A 597 -23.88 -0.37 -69.37
CA GLU A 597 -23.18 0.94 -69.21
C GLU A 597 -23.96 2.12 -69.85
N SER A 598 -23.72 3.36 -69.39
CA SER A 598 -23.76 4.57 -70.24
C SER A 598 -22.99 5.76 -69.62
N LYS A 599 -22.74 6.83 -70.41
CA LYS A 599 -21.81 7.96 -70.14
C LYS A 599 -22.47 9.34 -70.30
N GLU A 600 -21.65 10.41 -70.13
CA GLU A 600 -21.83 11.86 -70.40
C GLU A 600 -22.04 12.72 -69.12
N GLN A 601 -21.31 13.80 -68.77
CA GLN A 601 -20.31 14.71 -69.39
C GLN A 601 -20.84 15.96 -70.15
N LYS A 602 -20.85 17.15 -69.48
CA LYS A 602 -20.27 18.46 -69.95
C LYS A 602 -20.61 19.71 -69.09
N GLU A 603 -19.61 20.62 -68.96
CA GLU A 603 -19.60 22.12 -69.10
C GLU A 603 -20.73 23.01 -68.50
N SER A 604 -20.57 24.29 -68.08
CA SER A 604 -19.52 25.35 -68.28
C SER A 604 -19.60 26.52 -67.26
N ASN A 605 -18.49 27.30 -67.12
CA ASN A 605 -18.28 28.78 -66.88
C ASN A 605 -19.32 29.65 -66.09
N HIS A 606 -18.98 30.69 -65.29
CA HIS A 606 -18.21 31.91 -65.66
C HIS A 606 -17.78 32.84 -64.46
N THR A 607 -16.63 33.52 -64.64
CA THR A 607 -16.12 34.87 -64.20
C THR A 607 -16.96 35.88 -63.36
N SER A 608 -16.45 36.90 -62.60
CA SER A 608 -15.13 37.28 -61.99
C SER A 608 -15.32 38.44 -60.90
N PRO A 609 -14.50 39.53 -60.67
CA PRO A 609 -14.21 40.01 -59.28
C PRO A 609 -14.44 41.53 -58.94
N VAL A 610 -14.20 41.96 -57.69
CA VAL A 610 -14.13 43.39 -57.23
C VAL A 610 -13.02 43.57 -56.14
N THR A 611 -12.55 44.80 -55.89
CA THR A 611 -11.29 45.15 -55.17
C THR A 611 -11.37 46.35 -54.20
N LEU A 612 -10.51 46.36 -53.15
CA LEU A 612 -10.05 47.55 -52.36
C LEU A 612 -11.12 48.31 -51.53
N SER A 613 -10.85 49.17 -50.53
CA SER A 613 -9.63 49.92 -50.11
C SER A 613 -9.53 50.26 -48.59
N SER A 614 -8.30 50.53 -48.11
CA SER A 614 -7.81 51.39 -46.99
C SER A 614 -8.77 52.37 -46.26
N LEU A 615 -8.56 52.85 -45.01
CA LEU A 615 -7.36 53.21 -44.21
C LEU A 615 -7.46 52.66 -42.75
N ASN A 616 -6.62 52.90 -41.72
CA ASN A 616 -5.47 53.78 -41.39
C ASN A 616 -4.24 52.91 -40.93
N GLU A 617 -3.03 53.31 -40.51
CA GLU A 617 -2.41 54.56 -39.93
C GLU A 617 -2.72 54.81 -38.42
N GLU A 618 -1.84 55.40 -37.58
CA GLU A 618 -0.55 56.10 -37.80
C GLU A 618 0.52 55.79 -36.70
N THR A 619 1.80 55.58 -37.10
CA THR A 619 3.13 55.83 -36.42
C THR A 619 3.35 55.63 -34.90
N THR A 620 4.51 55.21 -34.35
CA THR A 620 5.88 54.81 -34.80
C THR A 620 6.53 53.99 -33.63
N ASP A 621 7.78 53.52 -33.55
CA ASP A 621 9.07 53.59 -34.30
C ASP A 621 9.93 52.36 -33.85
N ILE A 622 11.15 52.00 -34.31
CA ILE A 622 12.09 52.43 -35.37
C ILE A 622 12.94 51.19 -35.78
N LEU A 623 13.66 51.23 -36.92
CA LEU A 623 14.66 50.20 -37.28
C LEU A 623 15.87 50.79 -38.01
N GLN A 624 17.11 50.51 -37.54
CA GLN A 624 18.31 50.67 -38.37
C GLN A 624 19.49 49.74 -37.96
N GLN A 625 19.84 48.83 -38.87
CA GLN A 625 21.17 48.30 -39.24
C GLN A 625 22.22 47.94 -38.17
N LEU A 626 22.82 46.74 -38.29
CA LEU A 626 24.19 46.60 -38.86
C LEU A 626 24.57 45.13 -39.20
N HIS A 627 25.73 44.93 -39.84
CA HIS A 627 26.17 43.68 -40.52
C HIS A 627 27.19 42.81 -39.76
N TYR A 628 27.08 41.49 -39.97
CA TYR A 628 28.15 40.55 -40.40
C TYR A 628 29.63 40.99 -40.26
N ASN A 629 30.50 40.19 -39.60
CA ASN A 629 31.48 39.32 -40.30
C ASN A 629 32.29 38.32 -39.41
N LYS A 630 33.30 37.65 -40.02
CA LYS A 630 33.99 36.40 -39.63
C LYS A 630 35.47 36.52 -39.16
N MET A 631 35.90 35.47 -38.43
CA MET A 631 37.19 34.72 -38.50
C MET A 631 38.55 35.23 -37.93
N GLU A 632 39.20 34.27 -37.25
CA GLU A 632 40.65 33.89 -37.20
C GLU A 632 41.79 34.80 -36.69
N CYS A 633 42.56 34.25 -35.73
CA CYS A 633 44.03 34.20 -35.73
C CYS A 633 44.57 33.08 -34.81
N VAL A 634 45.85 32.68 -34.97
CA VAL A 634 46.48 31.45 -34.42
C VAL A 634 47.98 31.70 -34.08
N ILE A 635 48.68 30.73 -33.46
CA ILE A 635 50.14 30.60 -33.18
C ILE A 635 50.72 31.66 -32.17
N GLU A 636 51.74 31.44 -31.31
CA GLU A 636 52.71 30.35 -31.00
C GLU A 636 52.70 30.04 -29.47
N ARG A 637 53.05 28.89 -28.86
CA ARG A 637 54.05 27.79 -29.02
C ARG A 637 55.44 27.99 -28.37
N LYS A 638 55.70 27.28 -27.25
CA LYS A 638 56.96 26.61 -26.78
C LYS A 638 56.82 26.18 -25.30
N GLU A 639 57.42 25.10 -24.77
CA GLU A 639 58.01 23.87 -25.36
C GLU A 639 57.94 22.71 -24.32
N THR A 640 58.35 21.49 -24.67
CA THR A 640 58.10 20.17 -24.00
C THR A 640 59.27 19.72 -23.06
N PRO A 641 59.34 18.50 -22.41
CA PRO A 641 58.63 17.23 -22.69
C PRO A 641 58.31 16.17 -21.58
N THR A 642 57.41 15.23 -21.95
CA THR A 642 57.30 13.78 -21.53
C THR A 642 56.96 13.44 -20.06
N LEU A 643 56.19 12.38 -19.75
CA LEU A 643 56.19 11.01 -20.29
C LEU A 643 54.81 10.30 -20.31
N ILE A 644 54.68 9.34 -21.26
CA ILE A 644 53.83 8.13 -21.28
C ILE A 644 52.29 8.28 -21.43
N SER A 645 51.80 7.63 -22.50
CA SER A 645 50.42 7.26 -22.82
C SER A 645 50.34 5.71 -23.00
N ASP A 646 49.27 4.99 -23.40
CA ASP A 646 48.02 5.34 -24.09
C ASP A 646 46.88 4.29 -23.83
N GLU A 647 45.65 4.80 -23.89
CA GLU A 647 44.41 4.26 -24.49
C GLU A 647 43.78 2.83 -24.35
N ARG A 648 42.44 2.88 -24.18
CA ARG A 648 41.33 2.07 -24.78
C ARG A 648 41.29 0.53 -24.65
N TYR A 649 40.14 0.03 -24.17
CA TYR A 649 39.13 -0.86 -24.83
C TYR A 649 38.05 -1.21 -23.75
N SER A 650 36.89 -1.86 -23.98
CA SER A 650 36.42 -2.72 -25.07
C SER A 650 34.89 -2.71 -25.23
N LYS A 651 34.39 -3.19 -26.38
CA LYS A 651 33.00 -3.61 -26.58
C LYS A 651 32.93 -5.05 -27.14
N ARG A 652 32.21 -5.92 -26.41
CA ARG A 652 31.49 -7.13 -26.87
C ARG A 652 32.22 -8.42 -27.30
N THR A 653 31.42 -9.49 -27.17
CA THR A 653 31.35 -10.78 -27.91
C THR A 653 32.32 -11.94 -27.66
N GLN A 654 31.73 -13.01 -27.10
CA GLN A 654 31.80 -14.44 -27.47
C GLN A 654 33.10 -15.24 -27.24
N ARG A 655 32.89 -16.52 -26.85
CA ARG A 655 33.91 -17.57 -26.69
C ARG A 655 33.47 -18.81 -27.44
N THR A 656 34.39 -19.44 -28.17
CA THR A 656 34.16 -20.76 -28.79
C THR A 656 35.40 -21.64 -28.65
N VAL A 657 35.34 -22.59 -27.72
CA VAL A 657 35.77 -24.01 -27.78
C VAL A 657 37.08 -24.39 -28.55
N ASN A 658 37.90 -25.22 -27.88
CA ASN A 658 39.02 -26.07 -28.38
C ASN A 658 40.37 -25.40 -28.77
N ALA A 659 41.53 -26.08 -28.77
CA ALA A 659 42.01 -27.24 -27.99
C ALA A 659 43.53 -27.52 -28.24
N ILE A 660 44.19 -28.26 -27.34
CA ILE A 660 45.42 -29.08 -27.54
C ILE A 660 46.72 -28.37 -28.00
N ASN A 661 47.76 -28.36 -27.15
CA ASN A 661 48.91 -29.27 -27.34
C ASN A 661 49.82 -29.46 -26.10
N MET A 662 50.74 -30.43 -26.19
CA MET A 662 51.66 -30.95 -25.15
C MET A 662 53.02 -31.27 -25.83
N PRO A 663 54.19 -31.32 -25.13
CA PRO A 663 54.57 -32.60 -24.49
C PRO A 663 55.51 -32.56 -23.25
N GLN A 664 55.12 -33.35 -22.23
CA GLN A 664 55.91 -34.32 -21.43
C GLN A 664 57.42 -34.14 -21.18
N ARG A 665 57.82 -34.34 -19.91
CA ARG A 665 58.71 -35.42 -19.38
C ARG A 665 59.06 -35.12 -17.89
N LEU A 666 59.16 -36.04 -16.92
CA LEU A 666 58.87 -37.49 -16.79
C LEU A 666 57.99 -37.68 -15.49
N ILE A 667 57.80 -38.81 -14.76
CA ILE A 667 58.26 -40.21 -14.87
C ILE A 667 57.17 -41.24 -14.46
N SER A 668 57.09 -41.68 -13.20
CA SER A 668 56.28 -42.84 -12.73
C SER A 668 56.17 -42.85 -11.19
N SER A 669 55.25 -43.58 -10.52
CA SER A 669 54.52 -44.80 -10.95
C SER A 669 53.13 -45.06 -10.33
N ARG A 670 52.28 -45.72 -11.13
CA ARG A 670 51.07 -46.58 -10.88
C ARG A 670 50.65 -46.84 -9.41
N LYS A 671 49.38 -46.67 -8.97
CA LYS A 671 48.07 -47.29 -9.36
C LYS A 671 47.90 -48.80 -9.05
N SER A 672 46.92 -49.17 -8.20
CA SER A 672 45.73 -50.00 -8.60
C SER A 672 44.63 -50.17 -7.51
N ARG A 673 43.44 -50.59 -7.98
CA ARG A 673 42.25 -51.18 -7.28
C ARG A 673 42.60 -52.16 -6.12
N ARG A 674 41.75 -52.52 -5.13
CA ARG A 674 40.41 -53.18 -5.24
C ARG A 674 39.78 -53.56 -3.85
N GLN A 675 38.44 -53.53 -3.75
CA GLN A 675 37.48 -54.41 -3.00
C GLN A 675 37.78 -55.08 -1.62
N ARG A 676 36.86 -54.81 -0.65
CA ARG A 676 36.14 -55.72 0.29
C ARG A 676 36.84 -56.78 1.19
N THR A 677 36.46 -56.67 2.48
CA THR A 677 36.07 -57.72 3.48
C THR A 677 37.07 -58.66 4.20
N GLN A 678 36.84 -58.72 5.52
CA GLN A 678 36.77 -59.89 6.43
C GLN A 678 37.95 -60.24 7.38
N ASN A 679 37.53 -60.59 8.61
CA ASN A 679 38.18 -61.43 9.63
C ASN A 679 39.45 -60.86 10.34
N LEU A 680 39.86 -61.36 11.51
CA LEU A 680 39.19 -61.72 12.80
C LEU A 680 40.32 -62.03 13.82
N ASP A 681 39.99 -62.53 15.02
CA ASP A 681 40.92 -62.95 16.10
C ASP A 681 41.71 -61.82 16.81
N THR A 682 42.07 -61.90 18.11
CA THR A 682 41.81 -62.93 19.15
C THR A 682 41.51 -62.30 20.55
N CYS A 683 41.42 -63.13 21.61
CA CYS A 683 40.63 -62.87 22.83
C CYS A 683 41.40 -62.41 24.10
N ARG A 684 40.60 -62.18 25.17
CA ARG A 684 40.88 -62.01 26.63
C ARG A 684 41.02 -60.54 27.10
N GLY A 685 40.35 -60.09 28.17
CA GLY A 685 39.34 -60.77 29.02
C GLY A 685 38.90 -59.95 30.25
N VAL A 686 38.20 -60.59 31.20
CA VAL A 686 37.66 -60.07 32.49
C VAL A 686 36.29 -59.35 32.42
N CYS A 687 35.49 -59.55 33.48
CA CYS A 687 34.09 -59.19 33.71
C CYS A 687 33.94 -58.79 35.21
N PRO A 688 32.80 -58.31 35.75
CA PRO A 688 31.54 -57.84 35.13
C PRO A 688 31.33 -56.33 35.44
N THR A 689 30.17 -55.67 35.66
CA THR A 689 28.70 -55.91 35.74
C THR A 689 28.02 -54.52 35.59
N MET A 690 26.81 -54.30 35.06
CA MET A 690 25.96 -55.07 34.14
C MET A 690 24.81 -54.17 33.60
N ALA A 691 24.40 -54.37 32.34
CA ALA A 691 23.01 -54.44 31.83
C ALA A 691 21.97 -53.29 32.08
N MET A 692 21.06 -52.98 31.15
CA MET A 692 20.83 -53.44 29.75
C MET A 692 19.93 -52.41 29.01
N THR A 693 19.75 -52.58 27.70
CA THR A 693 18.94 -51.72 26.81
C THR A 693 17.69 -52.40 26.24
N ALA A 694 16.91 -51.64 25.45
CA ALA A 694 15.93 -52.07 24.43
C ALA A 694 14.44 -52.23 24.84
N SER A 695 13.60 -52.39 23.81
CA SER A 695 12.14 -52.15 23.79
C SER A 695 11.36 -53.42 23.43
N THR A 696 10.15 -53.62 23.99
CA THR A 696 9.05 -54.32 23.30
C THR A 696 7.64 -54.10 23.91
N CYS A 697 6.63 -54.17 23.02
CA CYS A 697 5.24 -54.65 23.18
C CYS A 697 4.42 -54.48 24.49
N LEU A 698 3.37 -53.65 24.38
CA LEU A 698 1.93 -53.97 24.46
C LEU A 698 1.31 -54.92 25.54
N LYS A 699 0.13 -54.46 25.99
CA LYS A 699 -1.12 -55.14 26.46
C LYS A 699 -1.35 -55.41 27.96
N GLU A 700 -2.49 -54.86 28.42
CA GLU A 700 -3.52 -55.50 29.27
C GLU A 700 -3.18 -55.82 30.74
N GLU A 701 -4.05 -55.67 31.75
CA GLU A 701 -5.41 -55.11 31.83
C GLU A 701 -5.81 -54.82 33.30
N LYS A 702 -6.90 -54.06 33.51
CA LYS A 702 -7.84 -54.14 34.67
C LYS A 702 -7.33 -53.80 36.11
N VAL A 703 -8.17 -53.40 37.09
CA VAL A 703 -9.38 -52.53 37.08
C VAL A 703 -9.80 -52.16 38.53
N ASN A 704 -10.66 -51.13 38.67
CA ASN A 704 -11.63 -50.88 39.78
C ASN A 704 -11.24 -50.16 41.10
N LYS A 705 -12.22 -49.31 41.53
CA LYS A 705 -12.60 -48.88 42.90
C LYS A 705 -11.60 -48.00 43.71
N GLY A 706 -12.06 -46.92 44.37
CA GLY A 706 -13.38 -46.29 44.28
C GLY A 706 -13.70 -45.14 45.25
N ARG A 707 -14.51 -44.20 44.76
CA ARG A 707 -15.70 -43.56 45.40
C ARG A 707 -15.72 -43.27 46.94
N LYS A 708 -16.01 -41.98 47.23
CA LYS A 708 -16.99 -41.40 48.21
C LYS A 708 -16.53 -40.78 49.56
N ARG A 709 -16.84 -39.47 49.67
CA ARG A 709 -17.60 -38.75 50.74
C ARG A 709 -17.03 -38.57 52.18
N ALA A 710 -16.54 -37.35 52.43
CA ALA A 710 -17.23 -36.22 53.11
C ALA A 710 -17.65 -36.27 54.61
N LEU A 711 -17.73 -35.04 55.19
CA LEU A 711 -18.28 -34.62 56.51
C LEU A 711 -17.33 -34.88 57.72
N THR A 712 -17.23 -34.05 58.78
CA THR A 712 -18.02 -32.85 59.18
C THR A 712 -17.23 -31.86 60.08
N THR A 713 -17.41 -30.54 59.86
CA THR A 713 -17.41 -29.40 60.82
C THR A 713 -16.46 -29.32 62.04
N LYS A 714 -15.77 -28.16 62.17
CA LYS A 714 -16.20 -27.05 63.06
C LYS A 714 -15.64 -25.69 62.61
N CYS A 715 -16.14 -24.59 63.18
CA CYS A 715 -16.02 -23.23 62.63
C CYS A 715 -15.05 -22.32 63.40
N SER A 716 -14.42 -21.37 62.69
CA SER A 716 -14.19 -19.99 63.15
C SER A 716 -13.80 -19.04 61.99
N ASP A 717 -14.70 -18.11 61.67
CA ASP A 717 -14.51 -16.71 61.23
C ASP A 717 -13.69 -16.28 59.99
N ILE A 718 -14.45 -15.75 59.02
CA ILE A 718 -14.28 -14.46 58.31
C ILE A 718 -12.97 -14.15 57.52
N LYS A 719 -13.07 -14.43 56.21
CA LYS A 719 -12.82 -13.53 55.05
C LYS A 719 -11.87 -12.32 55.17
N THR A 720 -10.83 -12.35 54.33
CA THR A 720 -10.30 -11.26 53.45
C THR A 720 -10.13 -9.85 54.00
N TYR A 721 -8.87 -9.40 54.12
CA TYR A 721 -8.51 -7.99 53.91
C TYR A 721 -7.28 -7.80 53.01
N GLU A 722 -7.45 -6.79 52.16
CA GLU A 722 -6.50 -5.79 51.66
C GLU A 722 -5.08 -5.74 52.24
N CYS A 723 -4.10 -5.48 51.38
CA CYS A 723 -2.76 -5.04 51.80
C CYS A 723 -2.68 -3.50 51.85
N LYS A 724 -2.74 -2.93 53.06
CA LYS A 724 -2.43 -1.51 53.35
C LYS A 724 -1.58 -1.39 54.61
N LEU A 725 -0.32 -0.99 54.45
CA LEU A 725 0.54 -0.48 55.50
C LEU A 725 1.45 0.61 54.91
N SER A 726 1.73 1.75 55.56
CA SER A 726 1.11 2.36 56.75
C SER A 726 1.64 3.78 56.97
N CYS A 727 0.81 4.75 57.37
CA CYS A 727 1.24 6.10 57.78
C CYS A 727 0.44 6.63 58.98
N VAL A 728 1.05 6.63 60.18
CA VAL A 728 0.56 7.31 61.41
C VAL A 728 1.81 7.87 62.11
N GLN A 729 2.15 9.15 61.94
CA GLN A 729 1.64 10.34 62.64
C GLN A 729 2.04 10.45 64.13
N GLU A 730 2.60 11.60 64.49
CA GLU A 730 2.18 12.30 65.72
C GLU A 730 1.99 13.81 65.43
N LYS A 731 1.24 14.51 66.30
CA LYS A 731 0.74 15.89 66.06
C LYS A 731 1.03 16.83 67.23
N LYS A 732 1.31 18.11 66.95
CA LYS A 732 0.92 19.24 67.81
C LYS A 732 0.79 20.56 67.01
N LYS A 733 0.14 21.56 67.62
CA LYS A 733 -0.47 22.74 66.96
C LYS A 733 0.49 23.91 66.73
N MET A 734 0.20 24.73 65.71
CA MET A 734 0.80 26.07 65.55
C MET A 734 0.22 27.10 66.52
N PRO A 735 1.03 28.08 66.97
CA PRO A 735 0.59 29.43 67.35
C PRO A 735 1.05 30.50 66.33
N SER A 736 0.82 31.77 66.66
CA SER A 736 0.70 32.93 65.75
C SER A 736 1.99 33.59 65.22
N LYS A 737 1.83 34.45 64.20
CA LYS A 737 2.87 35.30 63.59
C LYS A 737 3.49 36.31 64.59
N ARG A 738 4.82 36.48 64.56
CA ARG A 738 5.48 37.81 64.68
C ARG A 738 6.92 37.79 64.14
N GLN A 739 7.46 38.97 63.84
CA GLN A 739 8.80 39.24 63.30
C GLN A 739 9.78 39.54 64.48
N SER A 740 11.10 39.78 64.37
CA SER A 740 11.98 40.08 63.22
C SER A 740 13.50 39.96 63.56
N ARG A 741 14.34 39.82 62.51
CA ARG A 741 15.71 40.40 62.31
C ARG A 741 16.95 39.94 63.13
N LYS A 742 18.07 39.90 62.38
CA LYS A 742 19.52 39.71 62.69
C LYS A 742 19.98 38.24 62.73
N ALA A 743 21.03 37.82 62.02
CA ALA A 743 22.00 38.52 61.16
C ALA A 743 22.25 37.80 59.80
N ARG A 744 23.17 38.33 58.96
CA ARG A 744 23.38 38.01 57.52
C ARG A 744 24.80 37.47 57.26
N ARG A 745 24.97 36.86 56.06
CA ARG A 745 26.21 36.41 55.35
C ARG A 745 26.49 34.90 55.49
N SER A 746 26.62 34.09 54.42
CA SER A 746 26.34 34.26 52.97
C SER A 746 26.31 32.87 52.27
N GLY A 747 25.74 32.69 51.07
CA GLY A 747 25.01 33.68 50.27
C GLY A 747 24.52 33.30 48.85
N GLU A 748 24.87 32.14 48.27
CA GLU A 748 24.49 31.79 46.87
C GLU A 748 23.01 31.35 46.71
N PRO A 749 22.35 31.67 45.58
CA PRO A 749 20.97 31.25 45.29
C PRO A 749 20.91 30.00 44.38
N PHE A 750 20.19 28.97 44.83
CA PHE A 750 19.73 27.89 43.95
C PHE A 750 18.68 28.44 42.96
N TYR A 751 19.01 28.45 41.66
CA TYR A 751 18.04 28.70 40.59
C TYR A 751 17.25 27.43 40.27
N SER A 752 15.96 27.57 39.93
CA SER A 752 15.16 26.44 39.44
C SER A 752 15.44 26.16 37.95
N PHE A 753 15.29 24.89 37.57
CA PHE A 753 15.52 24.40 36.20
C PHE A 753 14.75 25.18 35.12
N GLU A 754 13.51 25.61 35.41
CA GLU A 754 12.73 26.47 34.51
C GLU A 754 13.37 27.84 34.28
N ILE A 755 13.92 28.46 35.33
CA ILE A 755 14.54 29.79 35.22
C ILE A 755 15.87 29.68 34.46
N GLN A 756 16.65 28.62 34.72
CA GLN A 756 17.85 28.33 33.94
C GLN A 756 17.53 28.08 32.46
N THR A 757 16.47 27.33 32.15
CA THR A 757 16.05 27.05 30.76
C THR A 757 15.55 28.32 30.07
N LYS A 758 14.71 29.14 30.73
CA LYS A 758 14.25 30.44 30.20
C LYS A 758 15.40 31.43 29.98
N PHE A 759 16.41 31.43 30.86
CA PHE A 759 17.62 32.22 30.68
C PHE A 759 18.44 31.76 29.46
N VAL A 760 18.66 30.45 29.31
CA VAL A 760 19.42 29.89 28.17
C VAL A 760 18.67 30.10 26.85
N SER A 761 17.35 29.92 26.81
CA SER A 761 16.51 30.20 25.63
C SER A 761 16.65 31.67 25.17
N LYS A 762 16.55 32.63 26.11
CA LYS A 762 16.80 34.05 25.82
C LYS A 762 18.25 34.33 25.37
N LEU A 763 19.23 33.68 25.99
CA LEU A 763 20.65 33.86 25.64
C LEU A 763 20.98 33.30 24.24
N ILE A 764 20.43 32.14 23.86
CA ILE A 764 20.59 31.59 22.51
C ILE A 764 19.96 32.54 21.48
N ALA A 765 18.72 33.02 21.70
CA ALA A 765 18.10 34.00 20.81
C ALA A 765 18.94 35.29 20.65
N GLU A 766 19.54 35.81 21.73
CA GLU A 766 20.44 36.98 21.65
C GLU A 766 21.76 36.72 20.90
N LEU A 767 22.36 35.54 21.05
CA LEU A 767 23.65 35.22 20.42
C LEU A 767 23.53 35.02 18.91
N TYR A 768 22.37 34.51 18.47
CA TYR A 768 22.09 34.12 17.08
C TYR A 768 21.09 35.05 16.36
N GLN A 769 20.68 36.18 16.97
CA GLN A 769 19.67 37.12 16.43
C GLN A 769 19.93 37.62 15.00
N GLU A 770 21.20 37.75 14.60
CA GLU A 770 21.57 38.10 13.21
C GLU A 770 21.25 36.97 12.22
N GLN A 771 21.45 35.71 12.63
CA GLN A 771 21.26 34.52 11.78
C GLN A 771 19.78 34.34 11.39
N GLU A 772 18.85 34.61 12.32
CA GLU A 772 17.40 34.57 12.07
C GLU A 772 16.91 35.63 11.06
N LYS A 773 17.79 36.54 10.65
CA LYS A 773 17.56 37.48 9.55
C LYS A 773 17.97 36.89 8.21
N ASP A 774 19.12 36.21 8.16
CA ASP A 774 19.70 35.60 6.96
C ASP A 774 19.03 34.26 6.60
N ASP A 775 18.61 33.44 7.58
CA ASP A 775 17.95 32.13 7.34
C ASP A 775 16.61 32.24 6.59
N ARG A 776 16.03 33.44 6.45
CA ARG A 776 14.82 33.67 5.65
C ARG A 776 15.06 33.54 4.14
N ASP A 777 16.26 33.83 3.66
CA ASP A 777 16.61 33.70 2.24
C ASP A 777 17.12 32.27 1.90
N ILE A 778 17.33 31.42 2.92
CA ILE A 778 17.99 30.11 2.78
C ILE A 778 17.14 29.04 2.06
N TYR A 779 15.82 29.24 1.93
CA TYR A 779 15.01 28.40 1.03
C TYR A 779 15.37 28.58 -0.46
N SER A 780 16.13 29.63 -0.79
CA SER A 780 16.62 29.96 -2.14
C SER A 780 18.07 29.55 -2.41
N ILE A 781 18.69 28.69 -1.57
CA ILE A 781 20.07 28.16 -1.80
C ILE A 781 20.19 27.63 -3.24
N THR A 782 21.09 28.22 -4.04
CA THR A 782 21.38 27.75 -5.41
C THR A 782 22.53 26.75 -5.43
N LYS A 783 22.74 26.10 -6.58
CA LYS A 783 23.88 25.21 -6.84
C LYS A 783 25.22 25.92 -6.61
N GLU A 784 25.31 27.17 -7.03
CA GLU A 784 26.49 28.03 -6.95
C GLU A 784 26.79 28.41 -5.49
N THR A 785 25.75 28.66 -4.69
CA THR A 785 25.86 28.85 -3.23
C THR A 785 26.47 27.61 -2.59
N VAL A 786 25.89 26.41 -2.78
CA VAL A 786 26.40 25.18 -2.16
C VAL A 786 27.85 24.91 -2.58
N LEU A 787 28.17 25.04 -3.86
CA LEU A 787 29.53 24.82 -4.37
C LEU A 787 30.55 25.81 -3.81
N THR A 788 30.15 27.05 -3.51
CA THR A 788 31.00 28.09 -2.93
C THR A 788 31.20 27.89 -1.43
N GLU A 789 30.10 27.72 -0.68
CA GLU A 789 30.10 27.53 0.78
C GLU A 789 30.83 26.26 1.23
N THR A 790 30.96 25.27 0.34
CA THR A 790 31.66 24.00 0.59
C THR A 790 32.94 23.87 -0.24
N LYS A 791 33.51 24.99 -0.74
CA LYS A 791 34.74 25.02 -1.57
C LYS A 791 36.03 24.84 -0.75
N ALA A 792 36.06 25.30 0.49
CA ALA A 792 37.23 25.26 1.35
C ALA A 792 37.48 23.87 1.98
N CYS A 793 36.45 23.04 2.09
CA CYS A 793 36.54 21.69 2.65
C CYS A 793 37.07 20.70 1.62
N GLU A 794 37.98 19.81 2.03
CA GLU A 794 38.09 18.51 1.37
C GLU A 794 36.81 17.73 1.61
N ARG A 795 36.14 17.33 0.52
CA ARG A 795 34.94 16.48 0.57
C ARG A 795 35.35 15.02 0.37
N SER A 796 34.76 14.12 1.14
CA SER A 796 34.86 12.68 0.99
C SER A 796 34.33 12.18 -0.36
N GLN A 797 34.55 10.90 -0.68
CA GLN A 797 33.93 10.28 -1.85
C GLN A 797 32.41 10.26 -1.69
N GLU A 798 31.94 9.93 -0.48
CA GLU A 798 30.54 9.88 -0.05
C GLU A 798 29.80 11.19 -0.33
N VAL A 799 30.44 12.34 -0.08
CA VAL A 799 29.84 13.66 -0.34
C VAL A 799 29.99 14.12 -1.80
N ARG A 800 30.96 13.58 -2.56
CA ARG A 800 31.11 13.83 -4.00
C ARG A 800 30.15 13.00 -4.87
N GLU A 801 29.72 11.83 -4.39
CA GLU A 801 28.83 10.89 -5.10
C GLU A 801 27.33 11.19 -4.92
N LEU A 802 26.96 12.11 -4.03
CA LEU A 802 25.58 12.56 -3.85
C LEU A 802 25.02 13.17 -5.14
N SER A 803 23.73 12.91 -5.43
CA SER A 803 23.03 13.67 -6.46
C SER A 803 22.98 15.16 -6.09
N LEU A 804 22.93 16.04 -7.08
CA LEU A 804 22.94 17.48 -6.82
C LEU A 804 21.68 17.96 -6.08
N GLU A 805 20.59 17.19 -6.13
CA GLU A 805 19.40 17.43 -5.33
C GLU A 805 19.53 16.89 -3.91
N ASP A 806 20.05 15.67 -3.70
CA ASP A 806 20.31 15.14 -2.36
C ASP A 806 21.32 16.01 -1.60
N PHE A 807 22.37 16.48 -2.29
CA PHE A 807 23.34 17.41 -1.71
C PHE A 807 22.70 18.78 -1.37
N ARG A 808 21.75 19.27 -2.17
CA ARG A 808 20.98 20.48 -1.85
C ARG A 808 20.04 20.28 -0.65
N ARG A 809 19.32 19.15 -0.60
CA ARG A 809 18.44 18.74 0.51
C ARG A 809 19.23 18.58 1.81
N LEU A 810 20.46 18.06 1.74
CA LEU A 810 21.38 17.99 2.86
C LEU A 810 21.70 19.36 3.46
N MET A 811 21.86 20.42 2.65
CA MET A 811 22.20 21.76 3.17
C MET A 811 21.01 22.53 3.74
N THR A 812 19.78 22.10 3.46
CA THR A 812 18.53 22.67 3.99
C THR A 812 18.15 22.00 5.32
N TYR A 813 18.69 22.51 6.42
CA TYR A 813 18.38 22.06 7.78
C TYR A 813 17.32 22.93 8.47
N GLY A 814 16.55 22.33 9.38
CA GLY A 814 15.84 23.04 10.45
C GLY A 814 16.49 22.80 11.82
N GLU A 815 15.97 23.46 12.86
CA GLU A 815 16.55 23.47 14.21
C GLU A 815 15.68 22.73 15.24
N VAL A 816 16.30 22.12 16.26
CA VAL A 816 15.61 21.53 17.43
C VAL A 816 15.34 22.64 18.46
N SER A 817 14.17 22.65 19.11
CA SER A 817 13.87 23.72 20.08
C SER A 817 14.76 23.67 21.31
N VAL A 818 15.14 24.84 21.84
CA VAL A 818 15.99 24.97 23.04
C VAL A 818 15.34 24.26 24.23
N GLU A 819 14.02 24.33 24.33
CA GLU A 819 13.20 23.68 25.35
C GLU A 819 13.29 22.16 25.24
N SER A 820 13.27 21.59 24.02
CA SER A 820 13.46 20.14 23.80
C SER A 820 14.89 19.69 24.11
N VAL A 821 15.89 20.52 23.76
CA VAL A 821 17.29 20.22 24.08
C VAL A 821 17.49 20.18 25.61
N ALA A 822 16.91 21.14 26.33
CA ALA A 822 17.01 21.22 27.79
C ALA A 822 16.22 20.12 28.51
N SER A 823 14.99 19.83 28.08
CA SER A 823 14.07 18.92 28.79
C SER A 823 14.23 17.44 28.43
N THR A 824 14.70 17.13 27.23
CA THR A 824 14.76 15.74 26.71
C THR A 824 16.18 15.32 26.33
N ILE A 825 16.91 16.11 25.55
CA ILE A 825 18.20 15.69 24.97
C ILE A 825 19.29 15.64 26.05
N LEU A 826 19.59 16.76 26.70
CA LEU A 826 20.68 16.83 27.68
C LEU A 826 20.47 15.90 28.90
N PRO A 827 19.24 15.72 29.44
CA PRO A 827 18.98 14.74 30.50
C PRO A 827 19.23 13.28 30.08
N LEU A 828 18.92 12.90 28.83
CA LEU A 828 19.20 11.57 28.31
C LEU A 828 20.69 11.35 27.99
N LEU A 829 21.37 12.37 27.44
CA LEU A 829 22.82 12.30 27.19
C LEU A 829 23.62 12.22 28.49
N ASN A 830 23.16 12.90 29.55
CA ASN A 830 23.77 12.92 30.89
C ASN A 830 25.29 13.19 30.84
N LEU A 831 25.68 14.32 30.26
CA LEU A 831 27.09 14.65 29.99
C LEU A 831 27.86 14.98 31.29
N ASP A 832 29.01 14.33 31.51
CA ASP A 832 29.89 14.53 32.69
C ASP A 832 31.17 15.32 32.36
N VAL A 833 32.01 15.57 33.37
CA VAL A 833 33.26 16.36 33.24
C VAL A 833 34.39 15.67 32.45
N LYS A 834 34.22 14.40 32.07
CA LYS A 834 35.17 13.58 31.29
C LYS A 834 34.73 13.46 29.83
N ASP A 835 33.45 13.71 29.54
CA ASP A 835 32.91 13.58 28.20
C ASP A 835 33.51 14.57 27.20
N VAL A 836 33.61 14.11 25.95
CA VAL A 836 33.86 14.92 24.76
C VAL A 836 32.64 14.75 23.88
N PHE A 837 31.79 15.77 23.85
CA PHE A 837 30.52 15.78 23.12
C PHE A 837 30.70 16.33 21.71
N PHE A 838 30.26 15.57 20.71
CA PHE A 838 30.28 15.97 19.30
C PHE A 838 28.86 16.18 18.74
N ASP A 839 28.73 17.20 17.90
CA ASP A 839 27.54 17.49 17.10
C ASP A 839 27.94 17.42 15.60
N LEU A 840 27.40 16.43 14.88
CA LEU A 840 27.74 16.14 13.49
C LEU A 840 26.66 16.70 12.55
N GLY A 841 27.03 17.72 11.76
CA GLY A 841 26.06 18.58 11.08
C GLY A 841 25.52 19.66 12.03
N CYS A 842 26.41 20.27 12.82
CA CYS A 842 26.01 21.15 13.93
C CYS A 842 25.41 22.50 13.51
N GLY A 843 25.41 22.83 12.21
CA GLY A 843 25.04 24.15 11.72
C GLY A 843 25.87 25.25 12.39
N THR A 844 25.19 26.15 13.11
CA THR A 844 25.84 27.26 13.84
C THR A 844 26.16 26.93 15.31
N GLY A 845 25.97 25.68 15.74
CA GLY A 845 26.43 25.17 17.03
C GLY A 845 25.55 25.50 18.24
N LYS A 846 24.25 25.81 18.03
CA LYS A 846 23.30 26.14 19.11
C LYS A 846 23.27 25.06 20.22
N ILE A 847 23.28 23.77 19.85
CA ILE A 847 23.28 22.64 20.79
C ILE A 847 24.62 22.55 21.56
N LEU A 848 25.75 22.84 20.92
CA LEU A 848 27.08 22.84 21.56
C LEU A 848 27.21 23.90 22.65
N VAL A 849 26.71 25.10 22.39
CA VAL A 849 26.62 26.21 23.35
C VAL A 849 25.69 25.84 24.50
N GLN A 850 24.52 25.26 24.18
CA GLN A 850 23.55 24.84 25.19
C GLN A 850 24.09 23.72 26.09
N ALA A 851 24.75 22.70 25.52
CA ALA A 851 25.41 21.63 26.26
C ALA A 851 26.49 22.17 27.20
N ALA A 852 27.32 23.12 26.73
CA ALA A 852 28.35 23.77 27.54
C ALA A 852 27.78 24.66 28.66
N LEU A 853 26.62 25.30 28.45
CA LEU A 853 25.94 26.13 29.46
C LEU A 853 25.14 25.33 30.49
N GLN A 854 24.56 24.18 30.11
CA GLN A 854 23.62 23.42 30.96
C GLN A 854 24.19 22.13 31.56
N THR A 855 25.35 21.64 31.10
CA THR A 855 25.96 20.41 31.63
C THR A 855 27.39 20.62 32.20
N PRO A 856 27.90 19.69 33.02
CA PRO A 856 29.31 19.65 33.43
C PRO A 856 30.33 19.42 32.30
N CYS A 857 29.90 19.11 31.07
CA CYS A 857 30.79 18.78 29.95
C CYS A 857 31.88 19.83 29.72
N LYS A 858 33.13 19.38 29.55
CA LYS A 858 34.29 20.27 29.37
C LYS A 858 34.65 20.56 27.93
N ARG A 859 34.25 19.71 26.97
CA ARG A 859 34.57 19.87 25.54
C ARG A 859 33.33 19.58 24.71
N THR A 860 32.81 20.58 24.03
CA THR A 860 31.73 20.44 23.04
C THR A 860 32.25 20.88 21.67
N ILE A 861 32.19 19.99 20.68
CA ILE A 861 32.86 20.14 19.38
C ILE A 861 31.87 19.92 18.23
N GLY A 862 31.76 20.90 17.33
CA GLY A 862 30.95 20.84 16.13
C GLY A 862 31.76 20.52 14.88
N ILE A 863 31.14 19.78 13.96
CA ILE A 863 31.62 19.66 12.57
C ILE A 863 30.47 20.02 11.64
N GLU A 864 30.70 21.00 10.77
CA GLU A 864 29.73 21.52 9.79
C GLU A 864 30.43 21.75 8.43
N LEU A 865 29.72 21.49 7.33
CA LEU A 865 30.29 21.54 5.98
C LEU A 865 30.23 22.96 5.37
N MET A 866 29.22 23.76 5.74
CA MET A 866 29.01 25.11 5.20
C MET A 866 29.88 26.18 5.88
N GLN A 867 30.64 26.94 5.08
CA GLN A 867 31.47 28.06 5.56
C GLN A 867 30.65 29.11 6.33
N ASN A 868 29.53 29.58 5.78
CA ASN A 868 28.69 30.61 6.37
C ASN A 868 28.11 30.20 7.74
N ARG A 869 27.68 28.95 7.92
CA ARG A 869 27.18 28.44 9.21
C ARG A 869 28.31 28.35 10.25
N VAL A 870 29.51 27.90 9.85
CA VAL A 870 30.68 27.91 10.74
C VAL A 870 31.09 29.34 11.12
N LEU A 871 31.02 30.31 10.21
CA LEU A 871 31.28 31.73 10.51
C LEU A 871 30.20 32.32 11.45
N GLY A 872 28.93 31.95 11.27
CA GLY A 872 27.83 32.29 12.17
C GLY A 872 28.05 31.75 13.59
N GLY A 873 28.45 30.48 13.69
CA GLY A 873 28.83 29.84 14.95
C GLY A 873 30.01 30.54 15.62
N HIS A 874 31.08 30.86 14.88
CA HIS A 874 32.22 31.61 15.43
C HIS A 874 31.82 33.00 15.95
N LYS A 875 30.95 33.75 15.25
CA LYS A 875 30.41 35.02 15.76
C LYS A 875 29.68 34.83 17.09
N ALA A 876 28.83 33.80 17.20
CA ALA A 876 28.11 33.48 18.43
C ALA A 876 29.06 33.07 19.58
N LEU A 877 30.11 32.29 19.29
CA LEU A 877 31.12 31.89 20.29
C LEU A 877 31.97 33.07 20.77
N THR A 878 32.29 34.05 19.91
CA THR A 878 32.93 35.30 20.34
C THR A 878 32.02 36.08 21.28
N ARG A 879 30.75 36.34 20.87
CA ARG A 879 29.75 37.01 21.72
C ARG A 879 29.49 36.32 23.06
N LEU A 880 29.67 34.98 23.11
CA LEU A 880 29.55 34.19 24.33
C LEU A 880 30.76 34.36 25.25
N LYS A 881 31.98 34.45 24.69
CA LYS A 881 33.22 34.73 25.43
C LYS A 881 33.24 36.17 25.98
N ASP A 882 32.79 37.15 25.18
CA ASP A 882 32.71 38.56 25.56
C ASP A 882 31.80 38.83 26.79
N ARG A 883 30.94 37.87 27.15
CA ARG A 883 30.02 37.94 28.30
C ARG A 883 30.58 37.32 29.60
N ASP A 884 31.79 36.72 29.58
CA ASP A 884 32.48 36.07 30.71
C ASP A 884 31.56 35.31 31.68
N PHE A 885 30.85 34.31 31.18
CA PHE A 885 30.00 33.46 32.03
C PHE A 885 30.86 32.48 32.86
N PRO A 886 30.81 32.53 34.21
CA PRO A 886 31.66 31.67 35.05
C PRO A 886 31.51 30.16 34.81
N ILE A 887 30.31 29.73 34.39
CA ILE A 887 30.02 28.31 34.06
C ILE A 887 30.76 27.79 32.81
N LEU A 888 31.35 28.68 32.02
CA LEU A 888 32.19 28.36 30.85
C LEU A 888 33.69 28.42 31.15
N GLN A 889 34.10 28.88 32.34
CA GLN A 889 35.50 28.90 32.72
C GLN A 889 36.03 27.47 32.81
N ASN A 890 37.15 27.20 32.11
CA ASN A 890 37.71 25.85 31.90
C ASN A 890 36.88 24.90 31.01
N LYS A 891 35.98 25.44 30.17
CA LYS A 891 35.32 24.68 29.09
C LYS A 891 35.81 25.12 27.71
N GLN A 892 35.82 24.18 26.78
CA GLN A 892 36.08 24.39 25.35
C GLN A 892 34.78 24.17 24.58
N VAL A 893 34.44 25.15 23.73
CA VAL A 893 33.34 25.10 22.77
C VAL A 893 33.94 25.47 21.42
N GLU A 894 33.96 24.52 20.51
CA GLU A 894 34.76 24.55 19.28
C GLU A 894 33.88 24.15 18.09
N ILE A 895 33.99 24.82 16.94
CA ILE A 895 33.22 24.50 15.72
C ILE A 895 34.19 24.48 14.56
N TYR A 896 34.30 23.35 13.87
CA TYR A 896 35.22 23.15 12.75
C TYR A 896 34.45 23.05 11.44
N GLN A 897 35.03 23.60 10.38
CA GLN A 897 34.53 23.42 9.02
C GLN A 897 35.14 22.16 8.42
N GLY A 898 34.31 21.24 7.93
CA GLY A 898 34.80 20.02 7.28
C GLY A 898 33.73 19.00 6.96
N ASP A 899 34.17 17.93 6.30
CA ASP A 899 33.36 16.74 6.07
C ASP A 899 33.43 15.83 7.31
N ILE A 900 32.31 15.23 7.72
CA ILE A 900 32.30 14.30 8.87
C ILE A 900 33.10 13.01 8.59
N PHE A 901 33.34 12.68 7.32
CA PHE A 901 34.17 11.53 6.91
C PHE A 901 35.63 11.87 6.65
N VAL A 902 35.96 13.15 6.44
CA VAL A 902 37.33 13.68 6.39
C VAL A 902 37.41 14.90 7.32
N PRO A 903 37.29 14.69 8.65
CA PRO A 903 37.24 15.79 9.61
C PRO A 903 38.62 16.42 9.78
N PRO A 904 38.70 17.73 10.09
CA PRO A 904 39.97 18.39 10.42
C PRO A 904 40.69 17.67 11.58
N GLU A 905 42.01 17.53 11.49
CA GLU A 905 42.81 16.78 12.47
C GLU A 905 42.70 17.40 13.86
N GLU A 906 42.58 18.72 13.94
CA GLU A 906 42.38 19.50 15.16
C GLU A 906 41.07 19.16 15.88
N ALA A 907 40.02 18.78 15.14
CA ALA A 907 38.73 18.40 15.72
C ALA A 907 38.81 17.07 16.49
N ARG A 908 39.79 16.21 16.16
CA ARG A 908 40.08 14.94 16.88
C ARG A 908 38.85 14.04 17.10
N LEU A 909 38.03 13.85 16.06
CA LEU A 909 36.73 13.17 16.15
C LEU A 909 36.77 11.79 16.85
N MET A 910 37.86 11.04 16.72
CA MET A 910 38.02 9.72 17.37
C MET A 910 38.16 9.76 18.91
N ASP A 911 38.27 10.96 19.51
CA ASP A 911 38.20 11.16 20.96
C ASP A 911 36.77 11.25 21.51
N ALA A 912 35.74 11.26 20.66
CA ALA A 912 34.34 11.38 21.05
C ALA A 912 33.89 10.32 22.08
N THR A 913 33.23 10.77 23.15
CA THR A 913 32.50 9.88 24.07
C THR A 913 31.01 9.90 23.80
N VAL A 914 30.46 11.02 23.34
CA VAL A 914 29.04 11.19 23.04
C VAL A 914 28.88 11.88 21.71
N VAL A 915 28.03 11.35 20.83
CA VAL A 915 27.74 11.96 19.52
C VAL A 915 26.25 12.22 19.34
N PHE A 916 25.91 13.43 18.94
CA PHE A 916 24.60 13.81 18.44
C PHE A 916 24.64 13.94 16.91
N VAL A 917 23.60 13.45 16.21
CA VAL A 917 23.50 13.51 14.74
C VAL A 917 22.08 13.88 14.31
N ASN A 918 21.90 15.08 13.76
CA ASN A 918 20.63 15.57 13.21
C ASN A 918 20.36 14.99 11.80
N ASN A 919 20.09 13.69 11.74
CA ASN A 919 20.15 12.89 10.51
C ASN A 919 18.86 12.85 9.67
N VAL A 920 17.91 13.78 9.84
CA VAL A 920 16.66 13.79 9.04
C VAL A 920 16.95 13.98 7.54
N MET A 921 17.97 14.77 7.20
CA MET A 921 18.39 14.99 5.80
C MET A 921 19.46 13.98 5.33
N PHE A 922 19.96 13.09 6.19
CA PHE A 922 21.02 12.15 5.83
C PHE A 922 20.44 10.96 5.07
N GLY A 923 20.69 10.94 3.74
CA GLY A 923 20.25 9.86 2.86
C GLY A 923 20.73 8.48 3.33
N PRO A 924 20.01 7.37 3.01
CA PRO A 924 20.29 6.06 3.61
C PRO A 924 21.73 5.55 3.44
N GLN A 925 22.38 5.86 2.32
CA GLN A 925 23.78 5.49 2.08
C GLN A 925 24.75 6.27 2.98
N LEU A 926 24.54 7.59 3.10
CA LEU A 926 25.30 8.47 3.98
C LEU A 926 25.14 8.03 5.45
N MET A 927 23.92 7.69 5.87
CA MET A 927 23.67 7.21 7.23
C MET A 927 24.36 5.88 7.54
N LEU A 928 24.43 4.94 6.58
CA LEU A 928 25.21 3.71 6.73
C LEU A 928 26.72 3.99 6.91
N LYS A 929 27.24 5.02 6.24
CA LYS A 929 28.62 5.49 6.41
C LYS A 929 28.82 6.15 7.78
N VAL A 930 27.90 6.99 8.25
CA VAL A 930 27.92 7.53 9.63
C VAL A 930 27.93 6.39 10.65
N MET A 931 27.16 5.32 10.44
CA MET A 931 27.14 4.14 11.30
C MET A 931 28.45 3.33 11.28
N GLN A 932 29.19 3.30 10.16
CA GLN A 932 30.55 2.78 10.10
C GLN A 932 31.52 3.63 10.92
N LEU A 933 31.47 4.96 10.75
CA LEU A 933 32.30 5.92 11.47
C LEU A 933 32.07 5.86 12.99
N LEU A 934 30.81 5.85 13.44
CA LEU A 934 30.45 5.69 14.85
C LEU A 934 30.98 4.37 15.43
N LYS A 935 30.87 3.25 14.70
CA LYS A 935 31.43 1.96 15.12
C LYS A 935 32.96 1.97 15.26
N ALA A 936 33.66 2.86 14.56
CA ALA A 936 35.11 2.99 14.66
C ALA A 936 35.58 3.79 15.90
N MET A 937 34.69 4.50 16.62
CA MET A 937 35.05 5.37 17.75
C MET A 937 35.25 4.55 19.05
N PRO A 938 36.49 4.38 19.57
CA PRO A 938 36.77 3.43 20.66
C PRO A 938 36.31 3.90 22.06
N LYS A 939 35.92 5.17 22.20
CA LYS A 939 35.53 5.83 23.45
C LYS A 939 34.02 6.10 23.55
N LEU A 940 33.27 5.81 22.48
CA LEU A 940 31.88 6.16 22.33
C LEU A 940 30.99 5.41 23.33
N ARG A 941 30.37 6.13 24.27
CA ARG A 941 29.44 5.59 25.26
C ARG A 941 27.98 5.64 24.82
N CYS A 942 27.59 6.66 24.07
CA CYS A 942 26.24 6.75 23.51
C CYS A 942 26.16 7.64 22.26
N VAL A 943 25.12 7.39 21.46
CA VAL A 943 24.74 8.16 20.27
C VAL A 943 23.30 8.60 20.41
N MET A 944 23.00 9.85 20.05
CA MET A 944 21.62 10.32 19.92
C MET A 944 21.34 10.85 18.50
N THR A 945 20.20 10.48 17.93
CA THR A 945 19.92 10.76 16.51
C THR A 945 18.42 10.76 16.19
N LEU A 946 17.96 11.51 15.19
CA LEU A 946 16.52 11.73 14.90
C LEU A 946 15.87 10.63 14.03
N ARG A 947 16.65 9.72 13.47
CA ARG A 947 16.21 8.53 12.72
C ARG A 947 16.94 7.27 13.21
N LYS A 948 16.18 6.17 13.40
CA LYS A 948 16.69 4.89 13.92
C LYS A 948 17.90 4.38 13.12
N ILE A 949 18.98 4.01 13.82
CA ILE A 949 20.18 3.33 13.27
C ILE A 949 19.78 2.05 12.51
N CYS A 950 18.72 1.39 12.95
CA CYS A 950 18.07 0.34 12.15
C CYS A 950 16.59 0.20 12.53
N GLU A 951 15.72 0.34 11.52
CA GLU A 951 14.26 0.30 11.63
C GLU A 951 13.69 -1.11 11.91
N ARG A 952 14.52 -2.16 12.07
CA ARG A 952 14.10 -3.57 12.20
C ARG A 952 14.17 -4.17 13.62
N HIS A 953 14.58 -3.43 14.64
CA HIS A 953 14.74 -4.02 15.99
C HIS A 953 13.43 -4.08 16.79
N GLY A 954 12.92 -5.30 16.94
CA GLY A 954 12.33 -5.76 18.20
C GLY A 954 13.39 -6.38 19.11
N HIS A 955 13.01 -7.38 19.90
CA HIS A 955 13.92 -8.11 20.82
C HIS A 955 14.92 -9.07 20.13
N GLU A 956 14.97 -9.13 18.79
CA GLU A 956 15.80 -10.07 18.03
C GLU A 956 16.91 -9.40 17.20
N LYS A 957 17.98 -10.14 16.92
CA LYS A 957 19.21 -9.62 16.28
C LYS A 957 19.04 -9.41 14.77
N CYS A 958 19.51 -8.25 14.28
CA CYS A 958 19.51 -7.95 12.85
C CYS A 958 20.45 -8.85 12.04
N SER A 959 20.07 -9.11 10.79
CA SER A 959 20.79 -9.92 9.80
C SER A 959 21.32 -9.13 8.59
N ARG A 960 21.29 -7.79 8.63
CA ARG A 960 21.83 -6.94 7.54
C ARG A 960 23.36 -6.91 7.58
N ALA A 961 23.99 -7.07 6.42
CA ALA A 961 25.44 -6.88 6.26
C ALA A 961 25.92 -5.58 6.92
N GLY A 962 26.88 -5.70 7.85
CA GLY A 962 27.45 -4.60 8.64
C GLY A 962 27.07 -4.59 10.12
N ASN A 963 25.87 -5.06 10.50
CA ASN A 963 25.42 -5.26 11.89
C ASN A 963 25.65 -4.10 12.89
N TYR A 964 25.82 -2.85 12.45
CA TYR A 964 26.22 -1.68 13.29
C TYR A 964 25.37 -1.41 14.55
N CYS A 965 24.17 -1.96 14.58
CA CYS A 965 23.19 -1.90 15.66
C CYS A 965 23.50 -2.83 16.85
N VAL A 966 24.21 -3.94 16.64
CA VAL A 966 24.45 -4.94 17.72
C VAL A 966 25.44 -4.46 18.78
N GLU A 967 26.20 -3.40 18.46
CA GLU A 967 27.13 -2.73 19.37
C GLU A 967 26.41 -1.79 20.36
N TYR A 968 25.09 -1.63 20.22
CA TYR A 968 24.24 -0.74 21.03
C TYR A 968 23.10 -1.51 21.68
N VAL A 969 22.74 -1.10 22.90
CA VAL A 969 21.60 -1.63 23.66
C VAL A 969 20.31 -1.44 22.84
N GLN A 970 19.53 -2.52 22.69
CA GLN A 970 18.25 -2.53 21.97
C GLN A 970 17.11 -2.89 22.92
N PRO A 971 15.89 -2.35 22.72
CA PRO A 971 15.58 -1.24 21.81
C PRO A 971 16.19 0.10 22.31
N PRO A 972 16.42 1.08 21.42
CA PRO A 972 16.81 2.42 21.83
C PRO A 972 15.70 3.11 22.62
N ILE A 973 16.07 4.08 23.45
CA ILE A 973 15.09 4.96 24.09
C ILE A 973 14.58 5.94 23.02
N GLU A 974 13.30 5.81 22.64
CA GLU A 974 12.60 6.73 21.76
C GLU A 974 11.90 7.83 22.58
N GLN A 975 12.04 9.09 22.19
CA GLN A 975 11.32 10.24 22.74
C GLN A 975 10.76 11.13 21.62
N LYS A 976 9.87 12.06 21.97
CA LYS A 976 9.37 13.10 21.06
C LYS A 976 9.92 14.47 21.45
N ILE A 977 10.32 15.26 20.44
CA ILE A 977 10.90 16.61 20.58
C ILE A 977 10.24 17.59 19.61
N ASP A 978 10.17 18.86 19.98
CA ASP A 978 9.75 19.96 19.11
C ASP A 978 10.90 20.41 18.20
N VAL A 979 10.60 20.63 16.93
CA VAL A 979 11.56 21.01 15.88
C VAL A 979 10.96 22.07 14.96
N SER A 980 11.79 22.88 14.30
CA SER A 980 11.34 24.03 13.50
C SER A 980 10.67 23.66 12.17
N TRP A 981 10.58 22.37 11.84
CA TRP A 981 10.15 21.87 10.52
C TRP A 981 9.02 20.83 10.58
N ALA A 982 8.56 20.43 11.77
CA ALA A 982 7.48 19.47 11.99
C ALA A 982 6.98 19.57 13.45
N ASP A 983 5.68 19.34 13.70
CA ASP A 983 5.06 19.49 15.02
C ASP A 983 5.78 18.71 16.14
N LYS A 984 6.21 17.48 15.84
CA LYS A 984 7.12 16.67 16.69
C LYS A 984 7.98 15.75 15.82
N ALA A 985 9.29 15.72 16.09
CA ALA A 985 10.18 14.65 15.62
C ALA A 985 10.30 13.54 16.68
N SER A 986 10.59 12.30 16.24
CA SER A 986 11.17 11.29 17.15
C SER A 986 12.67 11.54 17.32
N ILE A 987 13.21 11.15 18.47
CA ILE A 987 14.64 11.09 18.70
C ILE A 987 15.01 9.80 19.44
N TYR A 988 16.17 9.25 19.11
CA TYR A 988 16.62 7.91 19.49
C TYR A 988 17.95 7.97 20.22
N PHE A 989 17.97 7.46 21.44
CA PHE A 989 19.18 7.30 22.23
C PHE A 989 19.64 5.84 22.24
N TYR A 990 20.91 5.65 21.88
CA TYR A 990 21.60 4.36 21.81
C TYR A 990 22.78 4.36 22.78
N GLU A 991 22.76 3.51 23.80
CA GLU A 991 23.91 3.27 24.70
C GLU A 991 24.79 2.15 24.13
N SER A 992 26.12 2.29 24.18
CA SER A 992 27.05 1.26 23.72
C SER A 992 27.05 0.03 24.65
N VAL A 993 26.93 -1.18 24.08
CA VAL A 993 27.01 -2.44 24.82
C VAL A 993 28.37 -2.58 25.51
N ASP A 994 29.46 -2.33 24.79
CA ASP A 994 30.82 -2.38 25.35
C ASP A 994 31.02 -1.36 26.49
N TYR A 995 30.41 -0.18 26.40
CA TYR A 995 30.43 0.77 27.51
C TYR A 995 29.61 0.26 28.71
N LYS A 996 28.41 -0.27 28.46
CA LYS A 996 27.52 -0.75 29.51
C LYS A 996 28.07 -1.98 30.25
N LEU A 997 28.66 -2.92 29.52
CA LEU A 997 29.36 -4.07 30.10
C LEU A 997 30.56 -3.63 30.94
N ARG A 998 31.32 -2.60 30.52
CA ARG A 998 32.42 -2.03 31.32
C ARG A 998 31.92 -1.35 32.60
N GLN A 999 30.80 -0.62 32.56
CA GLN A 999 30.16 -0.09 33.77
C GLN A 999 29.73 -1.20 34.72
N LEU A 1000 28.93 -2.16 34.25
CA LEU A 1000 28.44 -3.28 35.05
C LEU A 1000 29.59 -4.12 35.65
N THR A 1001 30.68 -4.31 34.91
CA THR A 1001 31.89 -5.00 35.43
C THR A 1001 32.57 -4.21 36.55
N GLN A 1002 32.63 -2.88 36.44
CA GLN A 1002 33.15 -2.03 37.52
C GLN A 1002 32.20 -1.98 38.74
N GLU A 1003 30.89 -1.94 38.52
CA GLU A 1003 29.89 -1.99 39.59
C GLU A 1003 29.92 -3.33 40.33
N LEU A 1004 30.05 -4.45 39.62
CA LEU A 1004 30.25 -5.78 40.21
C LEU A 1004 31.57 -5.88 40.99
N ALA A 1005 32.67 -5.36 40.45
CA ALA A 1005 33.98 -5.35 41.11
C ALA A 1005 33.98 -4.49 42.39
N ASN A 1006 33.23 -3.39 42.41
CA ASN A 1006 33.05 -2.52 43.57
C ASN A 1006 31.94 -3.01 44.54
N GLY A 1007 31.10 -3.96 44.10
CA GLY A 1007 29.79 -4.28 44.68
C GLY A 1007 29.67 -5.69 45.30
N ALA A 1008 30.76 -6.22 45.86
CA ALA A 1008 30.91 -7.60 46.34
C ALA A 1008 29.96 -8.07 47.48
N HIS A 1009 28.87 -7.34 47.78
CA HIS A 1009 27.92 -7.67 48.85
C HIS A 1009 26.42 -7.57 48.48
N GLN A 1010 26.03 -7.27 47.23
CA GLN A 1010 24.60 -7.18 46.83
C GLN A 1010 24.21 -7.99 45.58
N VAL A 1011 25.05 -8.90 45.10
CA VAL A 1011 24.82 -9.70 43.87
C VAL A 1011 23.94 -10.95 44.13
N VAL A 1012 22.85 -10.81 44.91
CA VAL A 1012 21.93 -11.92 45.25
C VAL A 1012 20.52 -11.70 44.69
N ASP A 1013 20.02 -10.46 44.63
CA ASP A 1013 18.64 -10.18 44.19
C ASP A 1013 18.45 -10.18 42.67
N TRP A 1014 19.51 -10.02 41.87
CA TRP A 1014 19.40 -9.93 40.40
C TRP A 1014 18.97 -11.25 39.74
N TYR A 1015 19.36 -12.40 40.29
CA TYR A 1015 19.12 -13.72 39.67
C TYR A 1015 17.64 -14.18 39.72
N ASN A 1016 16.77 -13.46 40.46
CA ASN A 1016 15.36 -13.82 40.66
C ASN A 1016 14.38 -12.99 39.81
N LYS A 1017 14.85 -12.18 38.85
CA LYS A 1017 14.00 -11.44 37.91
C LYS A 1017 14.42 -11.77 36.48
N GLY A 1018 13.86 -12.85 35.94
CA GLY A 1018 14.17 -13.36 34.61
C GLY A 1018 13.75 -12.40 33.49
N ASN A 1019 14.71 -11.62 33.01
CA ASN A 1019 14.83 -11.19 31.62
C ASN A 1019 16.10 -11.84 31.06
N GLU A 1020 16.08 -12.21 29.77
CA GLU A 1020 17.25 -12.73 29.03
C GLU A 1020 18.22 -11.63 28.58
#